data_AF-W7DLB1-F1
#
_entry.id   AF-W7DLB1-F1
#
_cell.length_a   1.000
_cell.length_b   1.000
_cell.length_c   1.000
_cell.angle_alpha   90.00
_cell.angle_beta   90.00
_cell.angle_gamma   90.00
#
_symmetry.space_group_name_H-M   'P 1'
#
loop_
_entity.id
_entity.type
_entity.pdbx_description
1 polymer ?
#
loop_
_entity_poly.entity_id
_entity_poly.type
_entity_poly.pdbx_seq_one_letter_code
_entity_poly.pdbx_strand_id
1 'polypeptide(L)'
;MSKTIMDANTAVAHIAYRVNEVCAIFPITPSSPMAEDIDDWAAKGKKNIWGNIPFVQQMQSEGGAAGAVHGALQSGALTTTFTASQGLLLMLPNMYKIAGELTSTVFHVAARSIATSALSIFGDHSDVMAARMTGFALLCSDSVQEAHDLSLIVHAATLKARVPFIHFFDGFRTSHELNTLDMISDDIIEKMIDDDLVAAHRERALSPENPFIRGTAHNPDTFFQAREAVNPYYNKTAEIVEEYMARFKKLTGRHYDLVEYIGDPNAEYVVVLMGSAAETAEQTVAKLRENGESVGILKIRLYRPFPAQQVLAALPKTVKRIAVMDRTKESGAIGEPLYLDMIATLAEAVARGNREHLPLIIGGRYGLSSKDFTPAMVKAVYDELKVEKPRHGFTVGIKDDLTFTSLDYDPAFNIEKSDTKRAMFFGLGSDGTVGANKNSVKIISEDVGQYAQGYFVYDSRKAGAQTVSHLRFGHEPIKAAYLVQQADFVGCHQFHFLYRQDILENAADNGTFLLNSHYSAEEVWQHLPRLTQQRIIEKKLKFFVVDASKVAQEVGLGMRTNTILQTCFFAISGVLPRDEAIDYIKKSIHKTYSAKGDAVVQKNYKAVDAACDHLFEVKVPEYASSNLAQENPVPANAPKFIHDVIVPMFSGRGESLPVSLLPADGTFPSGTAAYEKRNISDFVPEWREDLCIQCGQCGYVCPHSVIRAKTYDKKELENAPEDFKTAPVNARGYPNTNFTLQFYVEDCTGCTLCVSVCPASSPTEPDVRAINMTAKETLLDREKRNLNFFNTLPVNDRSKINFSNVRGVQFLEPLFEFSGACAGCGETPYLKVLTQLFGDRLQVANATGCSSIYGGNMPVTPWAMNKEGKGPAWSNSLYEDNAEFGLGFRVAADKQLEVASNLLLKIKDVVGEELVNAILTSNQVHESEIRAQRLRVGELKTRLAQINDKNAKRLLTLADHFIRRSIWIVGGDGWAYDIGYGGLDHVLASGQNVNILVMDTEMYSNTGGQASKASPFGSVAKFASAGKETVRKDLALMAMTYDNVYVAQVAMGASPQHTLDVFRQAEAYDGPSLIVAYSHCIGQGLDMRQGLVQQGLATDSGYWPLFRFDPMMRKIGKNPFQLDSPKPSIPLKQYAGNEIRYRNLARVRPNEAEEIMDMAQQAVLRKYKQYEALAAIEGSEANPVVFGLKTR
;
A
#
# COMPACT_ATOMS: atom_id res chain seq x y z
N MET A 1 7.20 15.18 -34.23
CA MET A 1 6.98 14.63 -32.87
C MET A 1 7.12 13.13 -32.95
N SER A 2 7.74 12.50 -31.95
CA SER A 2 7.91 11.04 -31.89
C SER A 2 6.82 10.43 -31.02
N LYS A 3 6.20 9.35 -31.50
CA LYS A 3 5.29 8.54 -30.67
C LYS A 3 6.09 7.70 -29.68
N THR A 4 5.56 7.56 -28.48
CA THR A 4 6.09 6.67 -27.46
C THR A 4 4.96 6.20 -26.57
N ILE A 5 5.22 5.17 -25.77
CA ILE A 5 4.33 4.77 -24.70
C ILE A 5 4.92 5.08 -23.34
N MET A 6 4.12 5.67 -22.47
CA MET A 6 4.42 5.87 -21.07
C MET A 6 3.13 6.07 -20.28
N ASP A 7 3.25 6.15 -18.96
CA ASP A 7 2.16 6.56 -18.08
C ASP A 7 2.21 8.07 -17.79
N ALA A 8 1.13 8.62 -17.23
CA ALA A 8 1.07 10.06 -16.98
C ALA A 8 2.07 10.52 -15.91
N ASN A 9 2.44 9.65 -14.96
CA ASN A 9 3.52 9.96 -14.02
C ASN A 9 4.83 10.25 -14.77
N THR A 10 5.28 9.33 -15.62
CA THR A 10 6.51 9.51 -16.41
C THR A 10 6.40 10.73 -17.32
N ALA A 11 5.24 10.94 -17.95
CA ALA A 11 5.01 12.03 -18.89
C ALA A 11 5.05 13.41 -18.23
N VAL A 12 4.45 13.55 -17.05
CA VAL A 12 4.48 14.79 -16.27
C VAL A 12 5.85 15.05 -15.70
N ALA A 13 6.49 14.01 -15.14
CA ALA A 13 7.86 14.10 -14.64
C ALA A 13 8.82 14.55 -15.74
N HIS A 14 8.65 14.05 -16.97
CA HIS A 14 9.44 14.47 -18.13
C HIS A 14 9.42 15.97 -18.34
N ILE A 15 8.24 16.60 -18.35
CA ILE A 15 8.14 18.05 -18.50
C ILE A 15 8.65 18.79 -17.26
N ALA A 16 8.21 18.39 -16.07
CA ALA A 16 8.57 19.03 -14.82
C ALA A 16 10.09 19.09 -14.62
N TYR A 17 10.81 18.00 -14.94
CA TYR A 17 12.27 17.93 -14.91
C TYR A 17 12.93 18.93 -15.85
N ARG A 18 12.35 19.16 -17.03
CA ARG A 18 12.95 20.00 -18.07
C ARG A 18 12.83 21.49 -17.80
N VAL A 19 11.85 21.90 -17.00
CA VAL A 19 11.50 23.31 -16.77
C VAL A 19 11.67 23.75 -15.31
N ASN A 20 12.32 22.95 -14.46
CA ASN A 20 12.63 23.30 -13.07
C ASN A 20 14.11 23.13 -12.75
N GLU A 21 14.54 23.81 -11.69
CA GLU A 21 15.90 23.79 -11.14
C GLU A 21 15.96 22.94 -9.86
N VAL A 22 14.86 22.94 -9.08
CA VAL A 22 14.75 22.21 -7.82
C VAL A 22 13.46 21.38 -7.79
N CYS A 23 13.54 20.17 -7.24
CA CYS A 23 12.42 19.28 -6.98
C CYS A 23 12.45 18.84 -5.52
N ALA A 24 11.61 19.44 -4.66
CA ALA A 24 11.49 19.03 -3.26
C ALA A 24 10.34 18.02 -3.13
N ILE A 25 10.62 16.84 -2.58
CA ILE A 25 9.76 15.66 -2.74
C ILE A 25 9.56 14.88 -1.43
N PHE A 26 8.48 14.10 -1.39
CA PHE A 26 8.27 13.02 -0.43
C PHE A 26 7.43 11.91 -1.11
N PRO A 27 7.69 10.62 -0.86
CA PRO A 27 6.98 9.55 -1.56
C PRO A 27 5.58 9.29 -0.99
N ILE A 28 4.58 9.37 -1.86
CA ILE A 28 3.22 8.92 -1.58
C ILE A 28 2.59 8.34 -2.84
N THR A 29 2.09 7.10 -2.77
CA THR A 29 1.33 6.44 -3.85
C THR A 29 0.06 7.25 -4.16
N PRO A 30 -0.34 7.43 -5.43
CA PRO A 30 0.29 6.98 -6.68
C PRO A 30 1.27 7.99 -7.32
N SER A 31 1.70 9.03 -6.61
CA SER A 31 2.57 10.08 -7.16
C SER A 31 4.08 9.77 -7.13
N SER A 32 4.52 8.84 -6.26
CA SER A 32 5.94 8.49 -6.10
C SER A 32 6.72 8.24 -7.39
N PRO A 33 6.18 7.55 -8.43
CA PRO A 33 6.91 7.31 -9.66
C PRO A 33 7.43 8.59 -10.34
N MET A 34 6.71 9.72 -10.23
CA MET A 34 7.18 11.00 -10.79
C MET A 34 8.50 11.45 -10.15
N ALA A 35 8.56 11.41 -8.82
CA ALA A 35 9.75 11.78 -8.08
C ALA A 35 10.90 10.78 -8.32
N GLU A 36 10.58 9.49 -8.45
CA GLU A 36 11.56 8.44 -8.70
C GLU A 36 12.25 8.58 -10.06
N ASP A 37 11.48 8.90 -11.11
CA ASP A 37 12.04 9.12 -12.45
C ASP A 37 12.97 10.33 -12.48
N ILE A 38 12.61 11.40 -11.76
CA ILE A 38 13.40 12.63 -11.67
C ILE A 38 14.71 12.41 -10.92
N ASP A 39 14.69 11.69 -9.80
CA ASP A 39 15.89 11.28 -9.08
C ASP A 39 16.79 10.41 -9.97
N ASP A 40 16.21 9.42 -10.66
CA ASP A 40 16.94 8.54 -11.56
C ASP A 40 17.56 9.29 -12.76
N TRP A 41 16.91 10.35 -13.26
CA TRP A 41 17.45 11.20 -14.33
C TRP A 41 18.53 12.17 -13.82
N ALA A 42 18.37 12.74 -12.62
CA ALA A 42 19.37 13.59 -11.99
C ALA A 42 20.66 12.81 -11.71
N ALA A 43 20.54 11.60 -11.17
CA ALA A 43 21.68 10.70 -10.94
C ALA A 43 22.41 10.29 -12.23
N LYS A 44 21.72 10.28 -13.38
CA LYS A 44 22.30 10.03 -14.72
C LYS A 44 22.84 11.29 -15.39
N GLY A 45 22.77 12.45 -14.73
CA GLY A 45 23.23 13.73 -15.27
C GLY A 45 22.40 14.26 -16.44
N LYS A 46 21.12 13.87 -16.55
CA LYS A 46 20.23 14.42 -17.59
C LYS A 46 20.04 15.92 -17.34
N LYS A 47 20.13 16.73 -18.38
CA LYS A 47 20.03 18.19 -18.26
C LYS A 47 18.59 18.69 -18.47
N ASN A 48 18.25 19.80 -17.83
CA ASN A 48 17.06 20.60 -18.14
C ASN A 48 17.30 21.51 -19.37
N ILE A 49 16.33 22.35 -19.75
CA ILE A 49 16.46 23.20 -20.95
C ILE A 49 17.56 24.27 -20.83
N TRP A 50 18.01 24.61 -19.62
CA TRP A 50 19.11 25.55 -19.39
C TRP A 50 20.48 24.86 -19.25
N GLY A 51 20.56 23.55 -19.52
CA GLY A 51 21.81 22.80 -19.47
C GLY A 51 22.29 22.40 -18.08
N ASN A 52 21.47 22.61 -17.04
CA ASN A 52 21.75 22.27 -15.65
C ASN A 52 21.10 20.92 -15.26
N ILE A 53 21.62 20.27 -14.22
CA ILE A 53 20.99 19.08 -13.63
C ILE A 53 20.07 19.56 -12.49
N PRO A 54 18.75 19.32 -12.55
CA PRO A 54 17.84 19.64 -11.45
C PRO A 54 18.27 18.99 -10.14
N PHE A 55 18.16 19.74 -9.04
CA PHE A 55 18.46 19.24 -7.71
C PHE A 55 17.23 18.59 -7.07
N VAL A 56 17.35 17.34 -6.63
CA VAL A 56 16.25 16.59 -6.01
C VAL A 56 16.48 16.51 -4.51
N GLN A 57 15.55 17.03 -3.72
CA GLN A 57 15.62 17.06 -2.26
C GLN A 57 14.47 16.27 -1.65
N GLN A 58 14.77 15.10 -1.09
CA GLN A 58 13.82 14.38 -0.25
C GLN A 58 13.70 15.04 1.13
N MET A 59 12.48 15.30 1.57
CA MET A 59 12.18 15.85 2.90
C MET A 59 11.68 14.75 3.86
N GLN A 60 11.44 15.10 5.13
CA GLN A 60 10.92 14.18 6.15
C GLN A 60 9.41 13.93 6.04
N SER A 61 8.68 14.81 5.36
CA SER A 61 7.24 14.73 5.10
C SER A 61 6.87 15.69 3.97
N GLU A 62 5.65 15.59 3.44
CA GLU A 62 5.11 16.52 2.45
C GLU A 62 4.99 17.95 3.02
N GLY A 63 4.71 18.11 4.31
CA GLY A 63 4.75 19.42 4.97
C GLY A 63 6.14 20.06 4.93
N GLY A 64 7.18 19.24 5.11
CA GLY A 64 8.58 19.65 4.92
C GLY A 64 8.90 19.95 3.46
N ALA A 65 8.43 19.13 2.52
CA ALA A 65 8.58 19.36 1.09
C ALA A 65 7.96 20.69 0.65
N ALA A 66 6.73 20.99 1.07
CA ALA A 66 6.08 22.26 0.75
C ALA A 66 6.81 23.47 1.35
N GLY A 67 7.38 23.34 2.54
CA GLY A 67 8.23 24.39 3.14
C GLY A 67 9.52 24.61 2.35
N ALA A 68 10.17 23.53 1.89
CA ALA A 68 11.36 23.59 1.05
C ALA A 68 11.06 24.20 -0.33
N VAL A 69 9.92 23.82 -0.95
CA VAL A 69 9.44 24.46 -2.19
C VAL A 69 9.27 25.96 -1.98
N HIS A 70 8.55 26.35 -0.92
CA HIS A 70 8.32 27.75 -0.61
C HIS A 70 9.64 28.53 -0.43
N GLY A 71 10.59 28.01 0.34
CA GLY A 71 11.90 28.64 0.55
C GLY A 71 12.74 28.76 -0.73
N ALA A 72 12.76 27.72 -1.57
CA ALA A 72 13.49 27.72 -2.84
C ALA A 72 12.92 28.75 -3.83
N LEU A 73 11.60 28.83 -3.94
CA LEU A 73 10.92 29.82 -4.78
C LEU A 73 11.16 31.25 -4.27
N GLN A 74 11.11 31.48 -2.96
CA GLN A 74 11.43 32.79 -2.39
C GLN A 74 12.89 33.18 -2.62
N SER A 75 13.77 32.22 -2.89
CA SER A 75 15.18 32.42 -3.23
C SER A 75 15.44 32.44 -4.74
N GLY A 76 14.39 32.44 -5.57
CA GLY A 76 14.46 32.65 -7.01
C GLY A 76 14.70 31.41 -7.86
N ALA A 77 14.69 30.21 -7.28
CA ALA A 77 14.84 28.96 -8.02
C ALA A 77 13.47 28.43 -8.48
N LEU A 78 13.34 28.08 -9.76
CA LEU A 78 12.14 27.42 -10.26
C LEU A 78 12.03 26.03 -9.64
N THR A 79 10.95 25.82 -8.90
CA THR A 79 10.80 24.66 -8.02
C THR A 79 9.45 23.98 -8.23
N THR A 80 9.42 22.64 -8.19
CA THR A 80 8.20 21.82 -8.28
C THR A 80 8.18 20.72 -7.21
N THR A 81 7.04 20.04 -7.08
CA THR A 81 6.82 18.88 -6.20
C THR A 81 5.76 17.94 -6.78
N PHE A 82 5.75 16.71 -6.27
CA PHE A 82 4.82 15.64 -6.62
C PHE A 82 4.15 15.13 -5.34
N THR A 83 2.83 15.04 -5.32
CA THR A 83 2.10 14.59 -4.11
C THR A 83 0.72 14.01 -4.45
N ALA A 84 0.01 13.51 -3.44
CA ALA A 84 -1.37 13.03 -3.52
C ALA A 84 -1.99 12.93 -2.12
N SER A 85 -3.31 12.90 -2.01
CA SER A 85 -4.04 12.49 -0.79
C SER A 85 -3.57 13.21 0.49
N GLN A 86 -3.26 12.45 1.54
CA GLN A 86 -2.74 12.94 2.83
C GLN A 86 -1.54 13.87 2.66
N GLY A 87 -0.68 13.57 1.69
CA GLY A 87 0.48 14.38 1.38
C GLY A 87 0.09 15.79 0.97
N LEU A 88 -0.92 15.94 0.11
CA LEU A 88 -1.43 17.26 -0.29
C LEU A 88 -2.04 18.01 0.90
N LEU A 89 -2.73 17.32 1.83
CA LEU A 89 -3.27 17.93 3.04
C LEU A 89 -2.17 18.56 3.91
N LEU A 90 -1.02 17.88 4.05
CA LEU A 90 0.13 18.41 4.77
C LEU A 90 0.78 19.63 4.09
N MET A 91 0.55 19.82 2.78
CA MET A 91 1.07 20.98 2.03
C MET A 91 0.18 22.22 2.14
N LEU A 92 -1.10 22.08 2.53
CA LEU A 92 -2.08 23.19 2.53
C LEU A 92 -1.58 24.47 3.21
N PRO A 93 -0.92 24.43 4.40
CA PRO A 93 -0.46 25.66 5.05
C PRO A 93 0.53 26.47 4.20
N ASN A 94 1.47 25.80 3.52
CA ASN A 94 2.43 26.46 2.64
C ASN A 94 1.79 26.88 1.30
N MET A 95 0.76 26.19 0.82
CA MET A 95 0.05 26.60 -0.39
C MET A 95 -0.61 27.98 -0.23
N TYR A 96 -1.24 28.27 0.93
CA TYR A 96 -1.74 29.62 1.20
C TYR A 96 -0.64 30.70 1.14
N LYS A 97 0.56 30.37 1.64
CA LYS A 97 1.72 31.27 1.61
C LYS A 97 2.22 31.51 0.19
N ILE A 98 2.48 30.44 -0.57
CA ILE A 98 2.98 30.52 -1.95
C ILE A 98 2.00 31.31 -2.85
N ALA A 99 0.69 31.05 -2.73
CA ALA A 99 -0.33 31.76 -3.49
C ALA A 99 -0.50 33.23 -3.06
N GLY A 100 -0.47 33.49 -1.75
CA GLY A 100 -0.54 34.85 -1.20
C GLY A 100 0.66 35.72 -1.59
N GLU A 101 1.82 35.09 -1.83
CA GLU A 101 3.05 35.77 -2.25
C GLU A 101 3.22 35.83 -3.77
N LEU A 102 2.21 35.41 -4.55
CA LEU A 102 2.17 35.47 -6.02
C LEU A 102 3.45 34.91 -6.65
N THR A 103 3.75 33.67 -6.27
CA THR A 103 4.98 32.97 -6.63
C THR A 103 4.68 31.82 -7.58
N SER A 104 5.30 31.86 -8.76
CA SER A 104 5.10 30.89 -9.84
C SER A 104 5.65 29.52 -9.48
N THR A 105 4.80 28.49 -9.51
CA THR A 105 5.18 27.08 -9.29
C THR A 105 4.04 26.18 -9.76
N VAL A 106 4.35 24.91 -10.00
CA VAL A 106 3.35 23.87 -10.30
C VAL A 106 3.54 22.69 -9.36
N PHE A 107 2.47 22.29 -8.70
CA PHE A 107 2.38 21.07 -7.91
C PHE A 107 1.67 20.02 -8.76
N HIS A 108 2.33 18.89 -8.98
CA HIS A 108 1.76 17.80 -9.76
C HIS A 108 1.11 16.77 -8.84
N VAL A 109 -0.19 16.55 -9.02
CA VAL A 109 -1.00 15.73 -8.12
C VAL A 109 -1.65 14.57 -8.86
N ALA A 110 -1.26 13.35 -8.51
CA ALA A 110 -1.97 12.15 -8.93
C ALA A 110 -3.16 11.94 -7.97
N ALA A 111 -4.28 12.61 -8.25
CA ALA A 111 -5.41 12.82 -7.34
C ALA A 111 -5.92 11.50 -6.73
N ARG A 112 -6.02 11.45 -5.40
CA ARG A 112 -6.23 10.23 -4.61
C ARG A 112 -7.17 10.49 -3.43
N SER A 113 -7.98 9.48 -3.12
CA SER A 113 -8.87 9.46 -1.95
C SER A 113 -8.19 9.87 -0.65
N ILE A 114 -8.86 10.72 0.13
CA ILE A 114 -8.52 11.00 1.53
C ILE A 114 -8.98 9.84 2.43
N ALA A 115 -8.12 9.43 3.37
CA ALA A 115 -8.45 8.48 4.41
C ALA A 115 -9.55 9.04 5.33
N THR A 116 -10.66 8.31 5.45
CA THR A 116 -11.81 8.68 6.29
C THR A 116 -12.12 7.59 7.31
N SER A 117 -13.11 6.72 7.07
CA SER A 117 -13.32 5.49 7.86
C SER A 117 -12.33 4.38 7.47
N ALA A 118 -11.70 4.51 6.31
CA ALA A 118 -10.65 3.62 5.83
C ALA A 118 -9.65 4.40 4.96
N LEU A 119 -8.43 3.86 4.85
CA LEU A 119 -7.43 4.29 3.89
C LEU A 119 -7.79 3.77 2.49
N SER A 120 -7.61 4.60 1.46
CA SER A 120 -7.51 4.14 0.08
C SER A 120 -6.29 4.74 -0.60
N ILE A 121 -5.62 3.93 -1.44
CA ILE A 121 -4.54 4.39 -2.31
C ILE A 121 -5.03 4.89 -3.66
N PHE A 122 -6.31 4.66 -3.97
CA PHE A 122 -6.88 4.81 -5.30
C PHE A 122 -7.42 6.21 -5.60
N GLY A 123 -7.68 6.49 -6.86
CA GLY A 123 -7.92 7.82 -7.40
C GLY A 123 -9.35 8.33 -7.24
N ASP A 124 -9.48 9.53 -6.67
CA ASP A 124 -10.63 10.44 -6.78
C ASP A 124 -10.14 11.88 -6.50
N HIS A 125 -11.03 12.87 -6.50
CA HIS A 125 -10.65 14.28 -6.37
C HIS A 125 -10.75 14.83 -4.94
N SER A 126 -10.97 14.00 -3.93
CA SER A 126 -11.19 14.47 -2.55
C SER A 126 -10.02 15.30 -1.98
N ASP A 127 -8.79 14.97 -2.36
CA ASP A 127 -7.58 15.69 -1.98
C ASP A 127 -7.48 17.07 -2.65
N VAL A 128 -7.64 17.10 -3.97
CA VAL A 128 -7.58 18.33 -4.77
C VAL A 128 -8.74 19.27 -4.39
N MET A 129 -9.93 18.73 -4.12
CA MET A 129 -11.07 19.52 -3.65
C MET A 129 -10.87 20.08 -2.24
N ALA A 130 -10.07 19.43 -1.38
CA ALA A 130 -9.67 19.98 -0.08
C ALA A 130 -8.68 21.15 -0.21
N ALA A 131 -8.01 21.30 -1.37
CA ALA A 131 -7.08 22.39 -1.65
C ALA A 131 -7.69 23.58 -2.41
N ARG A 132 -8.97 23.51 -2.82
CA ARG A 132 -9.61 24.47 -3.75
C ARG A 132 -9.63 25.94 -3.27
N MET A 133 -9.49 26.16 -1.97
CA MET A 133 -9.55 27.48 -1.33
C MET A 133 -8.16 28.09 -1.04
N THR A 134 -7.08 27.38 -1.34
CA THR A 134 -5.70 27.82 -1.03
C THR A 134 -5.24 29.04 -1.83
N GLY A 135 -5.91 29.33 -2.95
CA GLY A 135 -5.47 30.33 -3.94
C GLY A 135 -4.61 29.73 -5.05
N PHE A 136 -4.33 28.43 -5.05
CA PHE A 136 -3.76 27.81 -6.25
C PHE A 136 -4.79 27.80 -7.37
N ALA A 137 -4.33 27.97 -8.61
CA ALA A 137 -5.10 27.59 -9.78
C ALA A 137 -5.17 26.05 -9.85
N LEU A 138 -6.27 25.50 -10.36
CA LEU A 138 -6.47 24.06 -10.46
C LEU A 138 -6.77 23.69 -11.90
N LEU A 139 -5.87 22.93 -12.53
CA LEU A 139 -6.00 22.45 -13.90
C LEU A 139 -5.97 20.91 -13.93
N CYS A 140 -7.00 20.30 -14.50
CA CYS A 140 -7.16 18.87 -14.66
C CYS A 140 -6.76 18.40 -16.06
N SER A 141 -6.19 17.20 -16.15
CA SER A 141 -6.00 16.46 -17.41
C SER A 141 -6.86 15.22 -17.48
N ASP A 142 -7.46 14.98 -18.65
CA ASP A 142 -8.38 13.87 -18.84
C ASP A 142 -7.68 12.58 -19.31
N SER A 143 -6.45 12.66 -19.82
CA SER A 143 -5.71 11.52 -20.36
C SER A 143 -4.19 11.63 -20.13
N VAL A 144 -3.45 10.58 -20.49
CA VAL A 144 -1.98 10.56 -20.43
C VAL A 144 -1.36 11.62 -21.37
N GLN A 145 -1.91 11.79 -22.58
CA GLN A 145 -1.48 12.83 -23.52
C GLN A 145 -1.77 14.23 -22.95
N GLU A 146 -2.96 14.44 -22.40
CA GLU A 146 -3.30 15.74 -21.79
C GLU A 146 -2.40 16.05 -20.59
N ALA A 147 -2.11 15.06 -19.73
CA ALA A 147 -1.22 15.25 -18.60
C ALA A 147 0.19 15.69 -19.04
N HIS A 148 0.69 15.13 -20.14
CA HIS A 148 1.95 15.55 -20.73
C HIS A 148 1.90 17.00 -21.24
N ASP A 149 0.86 17.34 -22.01
CA ASP A 149 0.79 18.64 -22.70
C ASP A 149 0.42 19.79 -21.77
N LEU A 150 -0.56 19.56 -20.90
CA LEU A 150 -1.04 20.55 -19.94
C LEU A 150 0.01 20.83 -18.87
N SER A 151 0.89 19.87 -18.53
CA SER A 151 2.06 20.13 -17.69
C SER A 151 2.92 21.28 -18.25
N LEU A 152 3.24 21.27 -19.55
CA LEU A 152 4.06 22.32 -20.15
C LEU A 152 3.31 23.66 -20.18
N ILE A 153 2.03 23.62 -20.53
CA ILE A 153 1.17 24.81 -20.59
C ILE A 153 1.11 25.50 -19.23
N VAL A 154 0.93 24.77 -18.12
CA VAL A 154 0.85 25.39 -16.80
C VAL A 154 2.19 25.92 -16.30
N HIS A 155 3.30 25.24 -16.58
CA HIS A 155 4.64 25.72 -16.23
C HIS A 155 4.96 27.04 -16.95
N ALA A 156 4.53 27.18 -18.20
CA ALA A 156 4.65 28.43 -18.94
C ALA A 156 3.68 29.51 -18.43
N ALA A 157 2.41 29.16 -18.21
CA ALA A 157 1.37 30.10 -17.79
C ALA A 157 1.61 30.65 -16.37
N THR A 158 2.10 29.84 -15.42
CA THR A 158 2.34 30.28 -14.04
C THR A 158 3.42 31.37 -13.95
N LEU A 159 4.40 31.38 -14.87
CA LEU A 159 5.42 32.44 -14.93
C LEU A 159 4.80 33.81 -15.24
N LYS A 160 3.84 33.85 -16.18
CA LYS A 160 3.14 35.08 -16.57
C LYS A 160 2.06 35.48 -15.57
N ALA A 161 1.24 34.52 -15.14
CA ALA A 161 0.13 34.76 -14.22
C ALA A 161 0.60 35.06 -12.80
N ARG A 162 1.78 34.58 -12.41
CA ARG A 162 2.30 34.57 -11.02
C ARG A 162 1.42 33.84 -10.01
N VAL A 163 0.36 33.18 -10.47
CA VAL A 163 -0.49 32.31 -9.67
C VAL A 163 0.08 30.90 -9.73
N PRO A 164 0.31 30.23 -8.59
CA PRO A 164 0.77 28.85 -8.57
C PRO A 164 -0.34 27.89 -8.99
N PHE A 165 0.02 26.75 -9.59
CA PHE A 165 -0.92 25.77 -10.12
C PHE A 165 -0.84 24.42 -9.39
N ILE A 166 -1.99 23.81 -9.15
CA ILE A 166 -2.13 22.36 -9.03
C ILE A 166 -2.46 21.86 -10.44
N HIS A 167 -1.56 21.07 -11.00
CA HIS A 167 -1.84 20.27 -12.19
C HIS A 167 -2.12 18.84 -11.75
N PHE A 168 -3.36 18.39 -11.96
CA PHE A 168 -3.80 17.09 -11.45
C PHE A 168 -4.43 16.21 -12.52
N PHE A 169 -4.34 14.91 -12.26
CA PHE A 169 -4.88 13.85 -13.09
C PHE A 169 -5.20 12.64 -12.19
N ASP A 170 -6.10 11.78 -12.65
CA ASP A 170 -6.69 10.76 -11.78
C ASP A 170 -5.66 9.70 -11.35
N GLY A 171 -5.52 9.51 -10.04
CA GLY A 171 -4.67 8.51 -9.42
C GLY A 171 -5.04 7.10 -9.88
N PHE A 172 -4.03 6.28 -10.16
CA PHE A 172 -4.08 5.04 -10.94
C PHE A 172 -4.66 5.16 -12.35
N ARG A 173 -5.92 5.59 -12.49
CA ARG A 173 -6.68 5.59 -13.74
C ARG A 173 -5.98 6.31 -14.90
N THR A 174 -5.28 7.41 -14.61
CA THR A 174 -4.44 8.14 -15.57
C THR A 174 -2.95 8.03 -15.20
N SER A 175 -2.61 8.18 -13.92
CA SER A 175 -1.20 8.16 -13.46
C SER A 175 -0.44 6.86 -13.77
N HIS A 176 -1.13 5.72 -13.86
CA HIS A 176 -0.53 4.38 -14.08
C HIS A 176 -1.05 3.69 -15.35
N GLU A 177 -1.90 4.35 -16.12
CA GLU A 177 -2.30 3.87 -17.45
C GLU A 177 -1.14 4.09 -18.41
N LEU A 178 -0.63 3.01 -19.01
CA LEU A 178 0.26 3.13 -20.15
C LEU A 178 -0.58 3.46 -21.38
N ASN A 179 -0.24 4.53 -22.10
CA ASN A 179 -0.91 4.89 -23.34
C ASN A 179 0.09 5.45 -24.36
N THR A 180 -0.17 5.23 -25.65
CA THR A 180 0.61 5.81 -26.74
C THR A 180 0.35 7.31 -26.80
N LEU A 181 1.40 8.13 -26.78
CA LEU A 181 1.32 9.59 -26.82
C LEU A 181 2.38 10.21 -27.74
N ASP A 182 2.10 11.41 -28.24
CA ASP A 182 2.99 12.25 -29.01
C ASP A 182 3.89 13.09 -28.09
N MET A 183 5.19 12.80 -28.10
CA MET A 183 6.16 13.53 -27.28
C MET A 183 6.38 14.95 -27.79
N ILE A 184 6.44 15.88 -26.84
CA ILE A 184 6.91 17.25 -27.04
C ILE A 184 8.43 17.20 -27.12
N SER A 185 9.00 17.81 -28.16
CA SER A 185 10.45 17.97 -28.32
C SER A 185 10.99 19.13 -27.50
N ASP A 186 12.27 19.08 -27.15
CA ASP A 186 12.99 20.12 -26.42
C ASP A 186 12.81 21.52 -27.05
N ASP A 187 12.88 21.62 -28.38
CA ASP A 187 12.64 22.88 -29.13
C ASP A 187 11.26 23.50 -28.84
N ILE A 188 10.22 22.67 -28.62
CA ILE A 188 8.88 23.17 -28.27
C ILE A 188 8.85 23.59 -26.80
N ILE A 189 9.53 22.86 -25.91
CA ILE A 189 9.64 23.23 -24.48
C ILE A 189 10.33 24.60 -24.36
N GLU A 190 11.48 24.77 -25.01
CA GLU A 190 12.22 26.04 -25.07
C GLU A 190 11.37 27.17 -25.66
N LYS A 191 10.60 26.90 -26.72
CA LYS A 191 9.68 27.89 -27.31
C LYS A 191 8.42 28.16 -26.48
N MET A 192 8.13 27.39 -25.44
CA MET A 192 6.99 27.61 -24.55
C MET A 192 7.39 28.42 -23.32
N ILE A 193 8.57 28.16 -22.77
CA ILE A 193 9.10 28.86 -21.60
C ILE A 193 9.68 30.22 -22.03
N ASP A 194 9.34 31.27 -21.30
CA ASP A 194 9.79 32.62 -21.57
C ASP A 194 10.88 33.02 -20.57
N ASP A 195 12.13 33.11 -21.04
CA ASP A 195 13.29 33.40 -20.19
C ASP A 195 13.22 34.80 -19.54
N ASP A 196 12.50 35.76 -20.13
CA ASP A 196 12.30 37.08 -19.49
C ASP A 196 11.39 36.95 -18.26
N LEU A 197 10.40 36.05 -18.30
CA LEU A 197 9.56 35.77 -17.13
C LEU A 197 10.29 34.95 -16.06
N VAL A 198 11.23 34.09 -16.46
CA VAL A 198 12.15 33.41 -15.54
C VAL A 198 13.07 34.43 -14.86
N ALA A 199 13.64 35.37 -15.61
CA ALA A 199 14.43 36.47 -15.05
C ALA A 199 13.59 37.32 -14.08
N ALA A 200 12.34 37.67 -14.45
CA ALA A 200 11.44 38.40 -13.58
C ALA A 200 11.10 37.65 -12.28
N HIS A 201 11.02 36.31 -12.30
CA HIS A 201 10.90 35.50 -11.09
C HIS A 201 12.11 35.68 -10.18
N ARG A 202 13.33 35.58 -10.74
CA ARG A 202 14.60 35.74 -10.02
C ARG A 202 14.81 37.14 -9.45
N GLU A 203 14.40 38.18 -10.17
CA GLU A 203 14.47 39.58 -9.70
C GLU A 203 13.64 39.84 -8.43
N ARG A 204 12.65 38.99 -8.16
CA ARG A 204 11.80 39.04 -6.96
C ARG A 204 12.28 38.11 -5.84
N ALA A 205 13.47 37.52 -5.95
CA ALA A 205 14.04 36.66 -4.92
C ALA A 205 14.55 37.44 -3.71
N LEU A 206 14.48 36.82 -2.53
CA LEU A 206 15.17 37.30 -1.34
C LEU A 206 16.68 37.19 -1.58
N SER A 207 17.35 38.35 -1.61
CA SER A 207 18.80 38.44 -1.79
C SER A 207 19.38 39.47 -0.82
N PRO A 208 20.50 39.18 -0.13
CA PRO A 208 21.17 40.17 0.71
C PRO A 208 21.71 41.36 -0.10
N GLU A 209 21.95 41.19 -1.40
CA GLU A 209 22.38 42.26 -2.31
C GLU A 209 21.23 43.22 -2.68
N ASN A 210 19.98 42.74 -2.63
CA ASN A 210 18.77 43.52 -2.90
C ASN A 210 17.66 43.21 -1.86
N PRO A 211 17.85 43.61 -0.58
CA PRO A 211 17.03 43.10 0.52
C PRO A 211 15.64 43.75 0.56
N PHE A 212 14.62 42.94 0.83
CA PHE A 212 13.27 43.36 1.19
C PHE A 212 12.65 42.32 2.14
N ILE A 213 11.48 42.63 2.72
CA ILE A 213 10.79 41.75 3.69
C ILE A 213 9.52 41.14 3.08
N ARG A 214 9.18 39.91 3.49
CA ARG A 214 7.93 39.19 3.14
C ARG A 214 7.42 38.41 4.36
N GLY A 215 6.15 38.02 4.32
CA GLY A 215 5.53 37.27 5.42
C GLY A 215 5.36 38.08 6.70
N THR A 216 5.09 39.37 6.57
CA THR A 216 4.83 40.30 7.69
C THR A 216 3.59 39.92 8.48
N ALA A 217 3.51 40.38 9.73
CA ALA A 217 2.29 40.33 10.53
C ALA A 217 1.47 41.61 10.30
N HIS A 218 0.20 41.45 9.92
CA HIS A 218 -0.72 42.57 9.68
C HIS A 218 -1.77 42.65 10.80
N ASN A 219 -2.16 43.88 11.14
CA ASN A 219 -3.34 44.15 11.94
C ASN A 219 -4.61 44.17 11.04
N PRO A 220 -5.82 44.21 11.63
CA PRO A 220 -7.07 44.29 10.87
C PRO A 220 -7.19 45.52 9.96
N ASP A 221 -6.44 46.59 10.23
CA ASP A 221 -6.44 47.84 9.48
C ASP A 221 -5.90 47.73 8.04
N THR A 222 -5.11 46.71 7.74
CA THR A 222 -4.39 46.55 6.47
C THR A 222 -4.49 45.15 5.88
N PHE A 223 -4.78 44.12 6.68
CA PHE A 223 -4.80 42.74 6.20
C PHE A 223 -5.83 42.52 5.09
N PHE A 224 -7.05 43.07 5.24
CA PHE A 224 -8.10 42.87 4.24
C PHE A 224 -7.73 43.51 2.90
N GLN A 225 -7.26 44.76 2.92
CA GLN A 225 -6.80 45.46 1.73
C GLN A 225 -5.64 44.73 1.05
N ALA A 226 -4.66 44.24 1.84
CA ALA A 226 -3.54 43.47 1.32
C ALA A 226 -4.01 42.13 0.68
N ARG A 227 -5.02 41.47 1.27
CA ARG A 227 -5.55 40.21 0.74
C ARG A 227 -6.26 40.38 -0.60
N GLU A 228 -6.97 41.50 -0.79
CA GLU A 228 -7.66 41.85 -2.05
C GLU A 228 -6.72 42.40 -3.14
N ALA A 229 -5.52 42.85 -2.76
CA ALA A 229 -4.55 43.41 -3.72
C ALA A 229 -4.09 42.41 -4.80
N VAL A 230 -4.27 41.10 -4.58
CA VAL A 230 -3.88 40.06 -5.55
C VAL A 230 -4.92 39.85 -6.66
N ASN A 231 -6.13 40.39 -6.54
CA ASN A 231 -7.24 40.15 -7.46
C ASN A 231 -6.91 40.37 -8.96
N PRO A 232 -6.13 41.39 -9.36
CA PRO A 232 -5.77 41.58 -10.77
C PRO A 232 -5.05 40.38 -11.40
N TYR A 233 -4.26 39.64 -10.62
CA TYR A 233 -3.55 38.45 -11.09
C TYR A 233 -4.54 37.31 -11.36
N TYR A 234 -5.43 37.02 -10.40
CA TYR A 234 -6.44 35.96 -10.52
C TYR A 234 -7.46 36.24 -11.64
N ASN A 235 -7.87 37.51 -11.79
CA ASN A 235 -8.79 37.93 -12.86
C ASN A 235 -8.20 37.72 -14.25
N LYS A 236 -6.86 37.69 -14.39
CA LYS A 236 -6.15 37.49 -15.66
C LYS A 236 -5.68 36.06 -15.90
N THR A 237 -5.65 35.21 -14.86
CA THR A 237 -5.13 33.83 -14.99
C THR A 237 -5.81 33.02 -16.07
N ALA A 238 -7.16 33.07 -16.19
CA ALA A 238 -7.88 32.30 -17.20
C ALA A 238 -7.47 32.69 -18.64
N GLU A 239 -7.45 33.99 -18.93
CA GLU A 239 -7.01 34.56 -20.23
C GLU A 239 -5.56 34.19 -20.55
N ILE A 240 -4.68 34.21 -19.54
CA ILE A 240 -3.28 33.80 -19.70
C ILE A 240 -3.17 32.32 -20.04
N VAL A 241 -3.96 31.44 -19.41
CA VAL A 241 -3.94 30.01 -19.73
C VAL A 241 -4.43 29.77 -21.16
N GLU A 242 -5.48 30.45 -21.62
CA GLU A 242 -5.94 30.40 -23.01
C GLU A 242 -4.86 30.86 -24.00
N GLU A 243 -4.12 31.91 -23.68
CA GLU A 243 -2.99 32.37 -24.49
C GLU A 243 -1.92 31.28 -24.66
N TYR A 244 -1.54 30.59 -23.57
CA TYR A 244 -0.55 29.52 -23.64
C TYR A 244 -1.09 28.24 -24.29
N MET A 245 -2.38 27.93 -24.16
CA MET A 245 -3.04 26.87 -24.94
C MET A 245 -3.01 27.18 -26.44
N ALA A 246 -3.26 28.44 -26.83
CA ALA A 246 -3.19 28.88 -28.23
C ALA A 246 -1.74 28.85 -28.76
N ARG A 247 -0.76 29.27 -27.94
CA ARG A 247 0.67 29.15 -28.28
C ARG A 247 1.07 27.69 -28.50
N PHE A 248 0.62 26.79 -27.61
CA PHE A 248 0.87 25.37 -27.72
C PHE A 248 0.31 24.80 -29.04
N LYS A 249 -0.95 25.13 -29.38
CA LYS A 249 -1.55 24.75 -30.67
C LYS A 249 -0.74 25.21 -31.86
N LYS A 250 -0.21 26.43 -31.84
CA LYS A 250 0.64 26.95 -32.94
C LYS A 250 1.92 26.13 -33.11
N LEU A 251 2.47 25.59 -32.03
CA LEU A 251 3.72 24.82 -32.03
C LEU A 251 3.51 23.33 -32.32
N THR A 252 2.42 22.74 -31.86
CA THR A 252 2.20 21.28 -31.87
C THR A 252 1.04 20.84 -32.76
N GLY A 253 0.13 21.74 -33.11
CA GLY A 253 -1.15 21.44 -33.77
C GLY A 253 -2.25 20.95 -32.82
N ARG A 254 -1.94 20.61 -31.56
CA ARG A 254 -2.93 20.14 -30.58
C ARG A 254 -3.60 21.29 -29.86
N HIS A 255 -4.93 21.25 -29.75
CA HIS A 255 -5.76 22.32 -29.22
C HIS A 255 -6.37 21.94 -27.89
N TYR A 256 -6.42 22.91 -26.97
CA TYR A 256 -7.08 22.80 -25.68
C TYR A 256 -7.83 24.11 -25.40
N ASP A 257 -8.96 24.00 -24.72
CA ASP A 257 -9.72 25.12 -24.15
C ASP A 257 -9.90 24.90 -22.64
N LEU A 258 -10.12 25.98 -21.88
CA LEU A 258 -10.41 25.87 -20.44
C LEU A 258 -11.66 25.03 -20.16
N VAL A 259 -12.63 25.15 -21.06
CA VAL A 259 -13.91 24.44 -21.07
C VAL A 259 -14.18 24.01 -22.50
N GLU A 260 -14.44 22.73 -22.71
CA GLU A 260 -14.75 22.21 -24.05
C GLU A 260 -16.11 21.53 -24.07
N TYR A 261 -16.93 21.91 -25.05
CA TYR A 261 -18.20 21.26 -25.32
C TYR A 261 -18.05 20.27 -26.48
N ILE A 262 -18.53 19.04 -26.29
CA ILE A 262 -18.57 18.02 -27.34
C ILE A 262 -19.97 17.41 -27.36
N GLY A 263 -20.67 17.50 -28.49
CA GLY A 263 -22.03 16.99 -28.60
C GLY A 263 -22.80 17.54 -29.78
N ASP A 264 -24.11 17.35 -29.75
CA ASP A 264 -25.03 18.01 -30.67
C ASP A 264 -25.12 19.52 -30.36
N PRO A 265 -24.85 20.43 -31.31
CA PRO A 265 -25.02 21.87 -31.10
C PRO A 265 -26.41 22.30 -30.58
N ASN A 266 -27.43 21.45 -30.76
CA ASN A 266 -28.79 21.66 -30.28
C ASN A 266 -29.17 20.73 -29.11
N ALA A 267 -28.20 20.14 -28.40
CA ALA A 267 -28.45 19.23 -27.29
C ALA A 267 -29.38 19.83 -26.23
N GLU A 268 -30.31 19.01 -25.73
CA GLU A 268 -31.17 19.37 -24.61
C GLU A 268 -30.61 18.88 -23.27
N TYR A 269 -29.76 17.85 -23.30
CA TYR A 269 -29.20 17.16 -22.14
C TYR A 269 -27.67 17.21 -22.18
N VAL A 270 -27.05 17.73 -21.11
CA VAL A 270 -25.60 17.84 -21.01
C VAL A 270 -25.08 17.23 -19.70
N VAL A 271 -23.95 16.53 -19.78
CA VAL A 271 -23.19 16.06 -18.61
C VAL A 271 -21.93 16.91 -18.45
N VAL A 272 -21.65 17.37 -17.23
CA VAL A 272 -20.45 18.17 -16.90
C VAL A 272 -19.50 17.31 -16.07
N LEU A 273 -18.25 17.20 -16.52
CA LEU A 273 -17.25 16.29 -15.96
C LEU A 273 -15.84 16.93 -15.98
N MET A 274 -14.94 16.33 -15.20
CA MET A 274 -13.53 16.66 -15.13
C MET A 274 -12.73 15.36 -14.92
N GLY A 275 -11.53 15.26 -15.50
CA GLY A 275 -10.65 14.11 -15.33
C GLY A 275 -10.99 12.96 -16.27
N SER A 276 -10.50 11.76 -15.97
CA SER A 276 -10.51 10.63 -16.92
C SER A 276 -11.90 10.17 -17.35
N ALA A 277 -12.93 10.46 -16.54
CA ALA A 277 -14.31 10.18 -16.89
C ALA A 277 -14.81 10.99 -18.08
N ALA A 278 -14.22 12.16 -18.35
CA ALA A 278 -14.55 12.97 -19.52
C ALA A 278 -14.21 12.26 -20.84
N GLU A 279 -13.13 11.48 -20.90
CA GLU A 279 -12.80 10.65 -22.07
C GLU A 279 -13.85 9.56 -22.30
N THR A 280 -14.24 8.86 -21.24
CA THR A 280 -15.28 7.81 -21.33
C THR A 280 -16.63 8.40 -21.74
N ALA A 281 -16.98 9.57 -21.21
CA ALA A 281 -18.22 10.25 -21.54
C ALA A 281 -18.23 10.81 -22.97
N GLU A 282 -17.08 11.29 -23.48
CA GLU A 282 -16.93 11.72 -24.88
C GLU A 282 -17.23 10.57 -25.83
N GLN A 283 -16.60 9.41 -25.61
CA GLN A 283 -16.82 8.23 -26.44
C GLN A 283 -18.27 7.75 -26.37
N THR A 284 -18.88 7.83 -25.18
CA THR A 284 -20.29 7.44 -24.98
C THR A 284 -21.23 8.40 -25.70
N VAL A 285 -21.01 9.71 -25.63
CA VAL A 285 -21.80 10.70 -26.38
C VAL A 285 -21.68 10.49 -27.88
N ALA A 286 -20.50 10.19 -28.40
CA ALA A 286 -20.34 9.84 -29.80
C ALA A 286 -21.26 8.66 -30.19
N LYS A 287 -21.29 7.60 -29.36
CA LYS A 287 -22.16 6.45 -29.60
C LYS A 287 -23.65 6.76 -29.49
N LEU A 288 -24.06 7.54 -28.50
CA LEU A 288 -25.47 7.92 -28.33
C LEU A 288 -25.95 8.81 -29.50
N ARG A 289 -25.08 9.67 -30.03
CA ARG A 289 -25.37 10.48 -31.22
C ARG A 289 -25.49 9.65 -32.49
N GLU A 290 -24.63 8.64 -32.68
CA GLU A 290 -24.81 7.66 -33.77
C GLU A 290 -26.19 6.98 -33.70
N ASN A 291 -26.69 6.76 -32.48
CA ASN A 291 -28.03 6.20 -32.23
C ASN A 291 -29.16 7.24 -32.31
N GLY A 292 -28.87 8.48 -32.72
CA GLY A 292 -29.87 9.54 -32.93
C GLY A 292 -30.21 10.38 -31.70
N GLU A 293 -29.47 10.26 -30.59
CA GLU A 293 -29.73 11.06 -29.40
C GLU A 293 -29.07 12.46 -29.46
N SER A 294 -29.81 13.49 -29.06
CA SER A 294 -29.32 14.88 -28.98
C SER A 294 -28.76 15.17 -27.58
N VAL A 295 -27.51 14.74 -27.37
CA VAL A 295 -26.80 14.85 -26.09
C VAL A 295 -25.42 15.50 -26.27
N GLY A 296 -24.86 16.04 -25.19
CA GLY A 296 -23.49 16.53 -25.17
C GLY A 296 -22.81 16.44 -23.81
N ILE A 297 -21.50 16.67 -23.81
CA ILE A 297 -20.67 16.80 -22.61
C ILE A 297 -20.03 18.19 -22.55
N LEU A 298 -19.76 18.65 -21.33
CA LEU A 298 -18.95 19.80 -21.04
C LEU A 298 -17.75 19.34 -20.17
N LYS A 299 -16.55 19.42 -20.73
CA LYS A 299 -15.30 19.08 -20.04
C LYS A 299 -14.75 20.33 -19.37
N ILE A 300 -14.47 20.25 -18.07
CA ILE A 300 -13.84 21.34 -17.30
C ILE A 300 -12.37 21.00 -17.10
N ARG A 301 -11.47 21.76 -17.72
CA ARG A 301 -10.02 21.62 -17.54
C ARG A 301 -9.49 22.57 -16.49
N LEU A 302 -9.79 23.86 -16.60
CA LEU A 302 -9.49 24.83 -15.54
C LEU A 302 -10.64 24.85 -14.54
N TYR A 303 -10.42 24.30 -13.35
CA TYR A 303 -11.40 24.34 -12.27
C TYR A 303 -11.26 25.61 -11.41
N ARG A 304 -10.04 26.12 -11.23
CA ARG A 304 -9.79 27.39 -10.53
C ARG A 304 -8.71 28.22 -11.24
N PRO A 305 -8.87 29.54 -11.36
CA PRO A 305 -10.11 30.30 -11.18
C PRO A 305 -11.24 29.73 -12.05
N PHE A 306 -12.47 29.66 -11.53
CA PHE A 306 -13.56 28.97 -12.23
C PHE A 306 -13.94 29.75 -13.50
N PRO A 307 -13.92 29.13 -14.69
CA PRO A 307 -14.04 29.81 -15.97
C PRO A 307 -15.51 30.04 -16.36
N ALA A 308 -16.25 30.78 -15.52
CA ALA A 308 -17.70 30.98 -15.67
C ALA A 308 -18.09 31.54 -17.05
N GLN A 309 -17.29 32.46 -17.61
CA GLN A 309 -17.56 33.03 -18.94
C GLN A 309 -17.43 31.98 -20.05
N GLN A 310 -16.38 31.15 -20.00
CA GLN A 310 -16.14 30.07 -20.94
C GLN A 310 -17.20 28.96 -20.81
N VAL A 311 -17.64 28.64 -19.60
CA VAL A 311 -18.77 27.73 -19.37
C VAL A 311 -20.02 28.22 -20.09
N LEU A 312 -20.38 29.50 -19.92
CA LEU A 312 -21.57 30.08 -20.55
C LEU A 312 -21.43 30.17 -22.08
N ALA A 313 -20.22 30.41 -22.58
CA ALA A 313 -19.96 30.50 -24.01
C ALA A 313 -20.01 29.11 -24.70
N ALA A 314 -19.50 28.07 -24.04
CA ALA A 314 -19.46 26.72 -24.57
C ALA A 314 -20.82 25.98 -24.48
N LEU A 315 -21.63 26.28 -23.48
CA LEU A 315 -22.89 25.58 -23.23
C LEU A 315 -24.00 26.00 -24.23
N PRO A 316 -24.61 25.07 -24.99
CA PRO A 316 -25.68 25.42 -25.91
C PRO A 316 -26.88 26.10 -25.23
N LYS A 317 -27.52 27.03 -25.95
CA LYS A 317 -28.71 27.74 -25.48
C LYS A 317 -29.93 26.81 -25.36
N THR A 318 -29.95 25.72 -26.13
CA THR A 318 -31.02 24.69 -26.15
C THR A 318 -31.01 23.78 -24.92
N VAL A 319 -29.95 23.80 -24.11
CA VAL A 319 -29.83 22.92 -22.95
C VAL A 319 -30.93 23.20 -21.93
N LYS A 320 -31.70 22.16 -21.64
CA LYS A 320 -32.80 22.17 -20.66
C LYS A 320 -32.41 21.51 -19.35
N ARG A 321 -31.52 20.51 -19.38
CA ARG A 321 -31.13 19.73 -18.20
C ARG A 321 -29.65 19.38 -18.20
N ILE A 322 -29.04 19.46 -17.01
CA ILE A 322 -27.61 19.25 -16.81
C ILE A 322 -27.41 18.27 -15.65
N ALA A 323 -26.56 17.26 -15.83
CA ALA A 323 -26.02 16.47 -14.73
C ALA A 323 -24.56 16.87 -14.49
N VAL A 324 -24.25 17.32 -13.27
CA VAL A 324 -22.88 17.63 -12.87
C VAL A 324 -22.34 16.47 -12.06
N MET A 325 -21.20 15.94 -12.48
CA MET A 325 -20.64 14.71 -11.95
C MET A 325 -19.36 15.02 -11.17
N ASP A 326 -19.41 14.79 -9.86
CA ASP A 326 -18.29 15.04 -8.95
C ASP A 326 -17.61 13.73 -8.54
N ARG A 327 -16.29 13.69 -8.65
CA ARG A 327 -15.46 12.57 -8.21
C ARG A 327 -15.00 12.77 -6.76
N THR A 328 -15.90 13.19 -5.88
CA THR A 328 -15.62 13.41 -4.45
C THR A 328 -16.91 13.25 -3.63
N LYS A 329 -16.80 13.29 -2.30
CA LYS A 329 -17.95 13.34 -1.39
C LYS A 329 -17.68 14.33 -0.25
N GLU A 330 -18.49 15.38 -0.16
CA GLU A 330 -18.49 16.30 0.98
C GLU A 330 -19.68 15.96 1.90
N SER A 331 -19.44 15.16 2.94
CA SER A 331 -20.50 14.72 3.86
C SER A 331 -21.17 15.89 4.58
N GLY A 332 -22.48 16.06 4.37
CA GLY A 332 -23.28 17.14 4.97
C GLY A 332 -23.32 18.44 4.15
N ALA A 333 -22.59 18.52 3.03
CA ALA A 333 -22.70 19.64 2.11
C ALA A 333 -24.04 19.60 1.36
N ILE A 334 -24.51 20.77 0.92
CA ILE A 334 -25.72 20.92 0.09
C ILE A 334 -25.53 20.39 -1.35
N GLY A 335 -24.29 20.09 -1.73
CA GLY A 335 -23.89 19.50 -3.01
C GLY A 335 -22.37 19.49 -3.13
N GLU A 336 -21.85 18.72 -4.07
CA GLU A 336 -20.40 18.62 -4.31
C GLU A 336 -19.82 19.85 -5.03
N PRO A 337 -18.48 20.07 -4.99
CA PRO A 337 -17.87 21.34 -5.40
C PRO A 337 -18.17 21.78 -6.83
N LEU A 338 -18.05 20.89 -7.82
CA LEU A 338 -18.30 21.25 -9.22
C LEU A 338 -19.78 21.53 -9.46
N TYR A 339 -20.67 20.73 -8.86
CA TYR A 339 -22.11 21.01 -8.85
C TYR A 339 -22.42 22.41 -8.32
N LEU A 340 -21.84 22.81 -7.19
CA LEU A 340 -22.09 24.13 -6.59
C LEU A 340 -21.59 25.28 -7.47
N ASP A 341 -20.41 25.15 -8.08
CA ASP A 341 -19.89 26.17 -9.00
C ASP A 341 -20.77 26.32 -10.25
N MET A 342 -21.30 25.21 -10.78
CA MET A 342 -22.23 25.22 -11.92
C MET A 342 -23.57 25.87 -11.58
N ILE A 343 -24.14 25.56 -10.40
CA ILE A 343 -25.36 26.21 -9.91
C ILE A 343 -25.15 27.72 -9.79
N ALA A 344 -24.08 28.15 -9.12
CA ALA A 344 -23.79 29.56 -8.92
C ALA A 344 -23.62 30.29 -10.26
N THR A 345 -22.83 29.71 -11.18
CA THR A 345 -22.57 30.27 -12.51
C THR A 345 -23.85 30.47 -13.32
N LEU A 346 -24.71 29.45 -13.39
CA LEU A 346 -25.92 29.52 -14.20
C LEU A 346 -27.02 30.37 -13.55
N ALA A 347 -27.16 30.32 -12.23
CA ALA A 347 -28.11 31.16 -11.50
C ALA A 347 -27.75 32.64 -11.63
N GLU A 348 -26.46 32.99 -11.50
CA GLU A 348 -25.98 34.35 -11.69
C GLU A 348 -26.18 34.83 -13.14
N ALA A 349 -25.92 33.97 -14.13
CA ALA A 349 -26.15 34.29 -15.53
C ALA A 349 -27.62 34.63 -15.82
N VAL A 350 -28.56 33.91 -15.20
CA VAL A 350 -30.00 34.20 -15.32
C VAL A 350 -30.36 35.48 -14.59
N ALA A 351 -29.90 35.66 -13.35
CA ALA A 351 -30.18 36.86 -12.57
C ALA A 351 -29.67 38.15 -13.25
N ARG A 352 -28.59 38.07 -14.02
CA ARG A 352 -28.01 39.18 -14.79
C ARG A 352 -28.52 39.29 -16.23
N GLY A 353 -29.41 38.40 -16.68
CA GLY A 353 -29.95 38.41 -18.05
C GLY A 353 -28.99 37.90 -19.14
N ASN A 354 -27.88 37.27 -18.77
CA ASN A 354 -26.95 36.63 -19.71
C ASN A 354 -27.50 35.29 -20.25
N ARG A 355 -28.48 34.70 -19.56
CA ARG A 355 -29.23 33.50 -19.99
C ARG A 355 -30.71 33.67 -19.65
N GLU A 356 -31.57 33.20 -20.54
CA GLU A 356 -33.03 33.37 -20.39
C GLU A 356 -33.63 32.49 -19.29
N HIS A 357 -33.16 31.25 -19.18
CA HIS A 357 -33.69 30.25 -18.24
C HIS A 357 -32.57 29.47 -17.54
N LEU A 358 -32.81 29.13 -16.27
CA LEU A 358 -31.97 28.21 -15.52
C LEU A 358 -32.35 26.77 -15.92
N PRO A 359 -31.46 25.99 -16.57
CA PRO A 359 -31.74 24.58 -16.81
C PRO A 359 -31.91 23.84 -15.47
N LEU A 360 -32.62 22.71 -15.49
CA LEU A 360 -32.66 21.82 -14.34
C LEU A 360 -31.28 21.18 -14.14
N ILE A 361 -30.66 21.39 -12.99
CA ILE A 361 -29.31 20.90 -12.70
C ILE A 361 -29.40 19.87 -11.58
N ILE A 362 -28.95 18.64 -11.86
CA ILE A 362 -28.80 17.57 -10.88
C ILE A 362 -27.31 17.33 -10.61
N GLY A 363 -26.98 16.87 -9.40
CA GLY A 363 -25.63 16.50 -9.00
C GLY A 363 -25.54 15.00 -8.79
N GLY A 364 -24.44 14.38 -9.21
CA GLY A 364 -24.18 12.96 -9.05
C GLY A 364 -22.73 12.68 -8.66
N ARG A 365 -22.51 11.62 -7.88
CA ARG A 365 -21.17 11.16 -7.52
C ARG A 365 -20.81 9.87 -8.26
N TYR A 366 -19.54 9.75 -8.62
CA TYR A 366 -19.00 8.58 -9.29
C TYR A 366 -17.54 8.34 -8.89
N GLY A 367 -17.01 7.17 -9.24
CA GLY A 367 -15.56 6.98 -9.37
C GLY A 367 -14.70 7.13 -8.10
N LEU A 368 -15.32 7.19 -6.91
CA LEU A 368 -14.61 7.31 -5.63
C LEU A 368 -13.65 6.14 -5.44
N SER A 369 -12.42 6.41 -5.02
CA SER A 369 -11.40 5.38 -4.81
C SER A 369 -11.22 4.45 -6.02
N SER A 370 -11.13 5.03 -7.23
CA SER A 370 -11.04 4.31 -8.52
C SER A 370 -12.16 3.29 -8.77
N LYS A 371 -13.36 3.49 -8.20
CA LYS A 371 -14.55 2.78 -8.66
C LYS A 371 -14.66 2.94 -10.18
N ASP A 372 -14.88 1.85 -10.91
CA ASP A 372 -14.90 1.91 -12.37
C ASP A 372 -16.06 2.79 -12.84
N PHE A 373 -15.86 3.52 -13.94
CA PHE A 373 -16.87 4.40 -14.52
C PHE A 373 -16.98 4.10 -16.01
N THR A 374 -17.98 3.33 -16.37
CA THR A 374 -18.09 2.69 -17.69
C THR A 374 -19.04 3.44 -18.62
N PRO A 375 -19.03 3.17 -19.93
CA PRO A 375 -20.01 3.73 -20.87
C PRO A 375 -21.46 3.48 -20.47
N ALA A 376 -21.76 2.30 -19.92
CA ALA A 376 -23.09 1.96 -19.42
C ALA A 376 -23.53 2.89 -18.28
N MET A 377 -22.61 3.22 -17.37
CA MET A 377 -22.86 4.15 -16.28
C MET A 377 -23.07 5.59 -16.79
N VAL A 378 -22.28 6.03 -17.79
CA VAL A 378 -22.51 7.33 -18.45
C VAL A 378 -23.90 7.37 -19.09
N LYS A 379 -24.29 6.31 -19.80
CA LYS A 379 -25.63 6.21 -20.40
C LYS A 379 -26.73 6.35 -19.35
N ALA A 380 -26.59 5.69 -18.20
CA ALA A 380 -27.57 5.79 -17.12
C ALA A 380 -27.74 7.22 -16.58
N VAL A 381 -26.68 8.03 -16.56
CA VAL A 381 -26.78 9.46 -16.22
C VAL A 381 -27.63 10.22 -17.25
N TYR A 382 -27.44 9.96 -18.54
CA TYR A 382 -28.28 10.56 -19.58
C TYR A 382 -29.73 10.07 -19.53
N ASP A 383 -29.94 8.80 -19.24
CA ASP A 383 -31.28 8.23 -19.08
C ASP A 383 -32.00 8.88 -17.89
N GLU A 384 -31.31 9.05 -16.76
CA GLU A 384 -31.84 9.79 -15.60
C GLU A 384 -32.19 11.23 -15.97
N LEU A 385 -31.35 11.94 -16.74
CA LEU A 385 -31.68 13.29 -17.22
C LEU A 385 -32.97 13.36 -18.06
N LYS A 386 -33.37 12.28 -18.72
CA LYS A 386 -34.57 12.22 -19.58
C LYS A 386 -35.85 11.87 -18.81
N VAL A 387 -35.76 11.35 -17.58
CA VAL A 387 -36.97 11.03 -16.79
C VAL A 387 -37.69 12.31 -16.36
N GLU A 388 -38.98 12.26 -16.07
CA GLU A 388 -39.77 13.47 -15.75
C GLU A 388 -39.21 14.22 -14.53
N LYS A 389 -38.80 13.48 -13.49
CA LYS A 389 -38.28 13.98 -12.22
C LYS A 389 -36.93 13.34 -11.90
N PRO A 390 -35.83 13.83 -12.48
CA PRO A 390 -34.51 13.25 -12.25
C PRO A 390 -34.10 13.39 -10.78
N ARG A 391 -33.42 12.37 -10.28
CA ARG A 391 -32.85 12.32 -8.94
C ARG A 391 -31.67 13.28 -8.85
N HIS A 392 -31.67 14.11 -7.81
CA HIS A 392 -30.52 14.91 -7.41
C HIS A 392 -29.78 14.21 -6.26
N GLY A 393 -28.45 14.39 -6.17
CA GLY A 393 -27.61 13.78 -5.15
C GLY A 393 -27.40 12.27 -5.36
N PHE A 394 -27.54 11.79 -6.60
CA PHE A 394 -27.46 10.38 -6.95
C PHE A 394 -26.02 9.83 -6.90
N THR A 395 -25.89 8.51 -6.98
CA THR A 395 -24.61 7.80 -7.15
C THR A 395 -24.68 6.87 -8.36
N VAL A 396 -23.54 6.53 -8.97
CA VAL A 396 -23.48 5.54 -10.06
C VAL A 396 -22.24 4.66 -9.91
N GLY A 397 -22.39 3.36 -10.19
CA GLY A 397 -21.34 2.35 -10.00
C GLY A 397 -21.34 1.65 -8.64
N ILE A 398 -22.39 1.85 -7.82
CA ILE A 398 -22.61 1.12 -6.56
C ILE A 398 -24.06 0.68 -6.45
N LYS A 399 -24.36 -0.21 -5.51
CA LYS A 399 -25.72 -0.55 -5.11
C LYS A 399 -26.04 0.08 -3.75
N ASP A 400 -26.68 1.23 -3.76
CA ASP A 400 -27.12 1.93 -2.54
C ASP A 400 -28.56 1.56 -2.20
N ASP A 401 -28.72 0.53 -1.39
CA ASP A 401 -29.99 0.03 -0.87
C ASP A 401 -30.38 0.61 0.50
N LEU A 402 -29.63 1.61 1.00
CA LEU A 402 -29.93 2.33 2.23
C LEU A 402 -30.58 3.68 1.95
N THR A 403 -29.93 4.49 1.12
CA THR A 403 -30.39 5.84 0.77
C THR A 403 -30.96 5.94 -0.63
N PHE A 404 -30.96 4.83 -1.39
CA PHE A 404 -31.58 4.71 -2.71
C PHE A 404 -31.09 5.76 -3.71
N THR A 405 -29.82 6.17 -3.58
CA THR A 405 -29.21 7.19 -4.45
C THR A 405 -28.65 6.59 -5.73
N SER A 406 -28.39 5.29 -5.80
CA SER A 406 -27.74 4.67 -6.95
C SER A 406 -28.65 4.61 -8.19
N LEU A 407 -28.08 4.89 -9.36
CA LEU A 407 -28.71 4.67 -10.66
C LEU A 407 -28.50 3.23 -11.13
N ASP A 408 -29.56 2.62 -11.67
CA ASP A 408 -29.47 1.35 -12.38
C ASP A 408 -28.90 1.57 -13.78
N TYR A 409 -28.18 0.59 -14.30
CA TYR A 409 -27.61 0.64 -15.65
C TYR A 409 -27.55 -0.77 -16.26
N ASP A 410 -27.55 -0.84 -17.60
CA ASP A 410 -27.39 -2.10 -18.33
C ASP A 410 -25.89 -2.37 -18.59
N PRO A 411 -25.27 -3.35 -17.89
CA PRO A 411 -23.85 -3.65 -18.07
C PRO A 411 -23.51 -4.22 -19.46
N ALA A 412 -24.50 -4.63 -20.27
CA ALA A 412 -24.27 -5.11 -21.62
C ALA A 412 -24.02 -3.99 -22.64
N PHE A 413 -24.26 -2.72 -22.29
CA PHE A 413 -24.01 -1.59 -23.19
C PHE A 413 -22.51 -1.38 -23.42
N ASN A 414 -22.05 -1.69 -24.63
CA ASN A 414 -20.65 -1.57 -25.06
C ASN A 414 -20.52 -0.58 -26.24
N ILE A 415 -19.43 0.19 -26.24
CA ILE A 415 -19.11 1.19 -27.28
C ILE A 415 -17.79 0.90 -28.01
N GLU A 416 -17.03 -0.11 -27.57
CA GLU A 416 -15.73 -0.43 -28.18
C GLU A 416 -15.90 -1.00 -29.59
N LYS A 417 -15.04 -0.56 -30.51
CA LYS A 417 -15.05 -0.98 -31.92
C LYS A 417 -14.57 -2.43 -32.04
N SER A 418 -15.07 -3.13 -33.06
CA SER A 418 -14.75 -4.54 -33.31
C SER A 418 -13.31 -4.79 -33.78
N ASP A 419 -12.60 -3.77 -34.25
CA ASP A 419 -11.20 -3.81 -34.67
C ASP A 419 -10.21 -3.58 -33.51
N THR A 420 -10.69 -3.15 -32.33
CA THR A 420 -9.87 -3.00 -31.13
C THR A 420 -9.70 -4.36 -30.45
N LYS A 421 -8.46 -4.86 -30.38
CA LYS A 421 -8.13 -6.11 -29.67
C LYS A 421 -8.01 -5.87 -28.18
N ARG A 422 -8.66 -6.70 -27.38
CA ARG A 422 -8.74 -6.56 -25.91
C ARG A 422 -8.24 -7.82 -25.24
N ALA A 423 -7.34 -7.67 -24.28
CA ALA A 423 -6.76 -8.81 -23.57
C ALA A 423 -6.81 -8.63 -22.05
N MET A 424 -7.09 -9.72 -21.34
CA MET A 424 -7.06 -9.78 -19.89
C MET A 424 -6.10 -10.86 -19.41
N PHE A 425 -5.28 -10.55 -18.40
CA PHE A 425 -4.31 -11.51 -17.85
C PHE A 425 -4.43 -11.57 -16.34
N PHE A 426 -4.62 -12.79 -15.82
CA PHE A 426 -4.74 -13.09 -14.41
C PHE A 426 -3.43 -13.75 -13.95
N GLY A 427 -2.71 -13.04 -13.11
CA GLY A 427 -1.42 -13.47 -12.55
C GLY A 427 -1.36 -13.29 -11.04
N LEU A 428 -0.21 -13.64 -10.46
CA LEU A 428 0.12 -13.49 -9.05
C LEU A 428 1.15 -12.39 -8.86
N GLY A 429 0.99 -11.57 -7.82
CA GLY A 429 1.95 -10.55 -7.45
C GLY A 429 3.35 -11.16 -7.25
N SER A 430 4.32 -10.70 -8.05
CA SER A 430 5.69 -11.19 -8.18
C SER A 430 5.95 -12.40 -9.12
N ASP A 431 4.97 -12.87 -9.90
CA ASP A 431 5.18 -13.92 -10.91
C ASP A 431 5.74 -13.40 -12.25
N GLY A 432 5.75 -12.08 -12.44
CA GLY A 432 6.27 -11.41 -13.63
C GLY A 432 5.24 -11.10 -14.73
N THR A 433 3.96 -11.45 -14.53
CA THR A 433 2.86 -11.20 -15.49
C THR A 433 2.71 -9.73 -15.86
N VAL A 434 2.59 -8.85 -14.86
CA VAL A 434 2.46 -7.40 -15.10
C VAL A 434 3.67 -6.85 -15.85
N GLY A 435 4.88 -7.29 -15.49
CA GLY A 435 6.12 -6.86 -16.15
C GLY A 435 6.18 -7.28 -17.62
N ALA A 436 5.78 -8.52 -17.92
CA ALA A 436 5.66 -9.01 -19.29
C ALA A 436 4.61 -8.21 -20.07
N ASN A 437 3.43 -7.96 -19.49
CA ASN A 437 2.38 -7.20 -20.15
C ASN A 437 2.81 -5.75 -20.42
N LYS A 438 3.44 -5.05 -19.48
CA LYS A 438 4.04 -3.72 -19.71
C LYS A 438 5.03 -3.73 -20.89
N ASN A 439 5.80 -4.80 -21.05
CA ASN A 439 6.71 -4.97 -22.19
C ASN A 439 5.93 -5.25 -23.47
N SER A 440 4.89 -6.09 -23.45
CA SER A 440 4.03 -6.34 -24.61
C SER A 440 3.39 -5.07 -25.15
N VAL A 441 2.86 -4.19 -24.28
CA VAL A 441 2.30 -2.90 -24.71
C VAL A 441 3.38 -2.02 -25.37
N LYS A 442 4.61 -2.02 -24.84
CA LYS A 442 5.76 -1.33 -25.44
C LYS A 442 6.11 -1.87 -26.82
N ILE A 443 6.25 -3.19 -26.96
CA ILE A 443 6.57 -3.85 -28.23
C ILE A 443 5.56 -3.47 -29.30
N ILE A 444 4.26 -3.57 -29.00
CA ILE A 444 3.20 -3.29 -29.99
C ILE A 444 3.17 -1.82 -30.37
N SER A 445 3.46 -0.91 -29.44
CA SER A 445 3.52 0.53 -29.72
C SER A 445 4.73 0.99 -30.54
N GLU A 446 5.74 0.13 -30.74
CA GLU A 446 6.91 0.46 -31.60
C GLU A 446 6.56 0.43 -33.09
N ASP A 447 5.47 -0.22 -33.49
CA ASP A 447 5.01 -0.28 -34.89
C ASP A 447 4.21 0.98 -35.29
N VAL A 448 4.47 1.48 -36.51
CA VAL A 448 3.90 2.73 -37.00
C VAL A 448 2.41 2.54 -37.31
N GLY A 449 1.56 3.29 -36.60
CA GLY A 449 0.11 3.25 -36.79
C GLY A 449 -0.63 2.32 -35.82
N GLN A 450 0.07 1.72 -34.87
CA GLN A 450 -0.52 0.99 -33.74
C GLN A 450 -0.59 1.87 -32.49
N TYR A 451 -1.71 1.80 -31.79
CA TYR A 451 -1.91 2.38 -30.47
C TYR A 451 -2.13 1.27 -29.46
N ALA A 452 -1.58 1.46 -28.27
CA ALA A 452 -1.61 0.47 -27.23
C ALA A 452 -1.92 1.14 -25.88
N GLN A 453 -2.82 0.51 -25.13
CA GLN A 453 -3.20 0.92 -23.78
C GLN A 453 -2.99 -0.24 -22.83
N GLY A 454 -2.46 0.03 -21.63
CA GLY A 454 -2.29 -0.95 -20.57
C GLY A 454 -2.69 -0.39 -19.21
N TYR A 455 -3.66 -1.02 -18.56
CA TYR A 455 -4.05 -0.74 -17.19
C TYR A 455 -3.89 -1.99 -16.32
N PHE A 456 -3.38 -1.83 -15.10
CA PHE A 456 -3.01 -2.95 -14.23
C PHE A 456 -3.70 -2.79 -12.88
N VAL A 457 -4.59 -3.72 -12.56
CA VAL A 457 -5.25 -3.82 -11.26
C VAL A 457 -4.35 -4.62 -10.33
N TYR A 458 -3.88 -3.94 -9.29
CA TYR A 458 -3.09 -4.54 -8.22
C TYR A 458 -3.95 -4.71 -6.97
N ASP A 459 -3.67 -5.74 -6.19
CA ASP A 459 -4.04 -5.76 -4.77
C ASP A 459 -3.04 -4.88 -3.99
N SER A 460 -3.50 -4.24 -2.93
CA SER A 460 -2.66 -3.54 -1.96
C SER A 460 -1.68 -4.48 -1.25
N ARG A 461 -1.91 -5.80 -1.25
CA ARG A 461 -0.92 -6.79 -0.82
C ARG A 461 0.27 -6.84 -1.80
N LYS A 462 1.48 -6.68 -1.24
CA LYS A 462 2.71 -6.64 -2.03
C LYS A 462 3.06 -7.91 -2.81
N ALA A 463 2.71 -9.09 -2.29
CA ALA A 463 3.14 -10.35 -2.85
C ALA A 463 2.09 -11.45 -2.69
N GLY A 464 1.99 -12.31 -3.71
CA GLY A 464 1.10 -13.47 -3.68
C GLY A 464 -0.39 -13.13 -3.75
N ALA A 465 -0.75 -11.91 -4.14
CA ALA A 465 -2.13 -11.52 -4.40
C ALA A 465 -2.41 -11.50 -5.91
N GLN A 466 -3.66 -11.57 -6.29
CA GLN A 466 -4.03 -11.58 -7.71
C GLN A 466 -3.75 -10.21 -8.35
N THR A 467 -3.26 -10.25 -9.58
CA THR A 467 -3.12 -9.07 -10.45
C THR A 467 -3.92 -9.31 -11.72
N VAL A 468 -4.64 -8.29 -12.19
CA VAL A 468 -5.37 -8.35 -13.47
C VAL A 468 -4.84 -7.26 -14.40
N SER A 469 -4.29 -7.66 -15.55
CA SER A 469 -3.85 -6.72 -16.58
C SER A 469 -4.93 -6.57 -17.64
N HIS A 470 -5.29 -5.35 -18.00
CA HIS A 470 -6.25 -5.00 -19.05
C HIS A 470 -5.49 -4.28 -20.17
N LEU A 471 -5.41 -4.91 -21.34
CA LEU A 471 -4.69 -4.36 -22.49
C LEU A 471 -5.67 -4.10 -23.63
N ARG A 472 -5.44 -3.02 -24.38
CA ARG A 472 -6.14 -2.70 -25.63
C ARG A 472 -5.14 -2.36 -26.71
N PHE A 473 -5.40 -2.79 -27.93
CA PHE A 473 -4.59 -2.52 -29.12
C PHE A 473 -5.50 -2.15 -30.29
N GLY A 474 -5.13 -1.14 -31.08
CA GLY A 474 -5.92 -0.72 -32.23
C GLY A 474 -5.19 0.27 -33.13
N HIS A 475 -5.80 0.61 -34.26
CA HIS A 475 -5.23 1.51 -35.27
C HIS A 475 -5.57 2.99 -35.03
N GLU A 476 -6.40 3.28 -34.03
CA GLU A 476 -6.78 4.64 -33.61
C GLU A 476 -6.39 4.90 -32.15
N PRO A 477 -6.24 6.18 -31.74
CA PRO A 477 -6.00 6.52 -30.34
C PRO A 477 -7.03 5.90 -29.38
N ILE A 478 -6.54 5.27 -28.31
CA ILE A 478 -7.39 4.55 -27.36
C ILE A 478 -7.73 5.48 -26.18
N LYS A 479 -9.00 5.90 -26.11
CA LYS A 479 -9.56 6.78 -25.07
C LYS A 479 -10.38 6.05 -23.98
N ALA A 480 -10.22 4.74 -23.86
CA ALA A 480 -11.05 3.89 -23.00
C ALA A 480 -10.55 3.87 -21.54
N ALA A 481 -10.84 4.91 -20.77
CA ALA A 481 -10.44 5.05 -19.37
C ALA A 481 -11.29 4.22 -18.38
N TYR A 482 -11.58 2.97 -18.73
CA TYR A 482 -12.35 2.00 -17.93
C TYR A 482 -11.81 0.57 -18.16
N LEU A 483 -12.20 -0.39 -17.32
CA LEU A 483 -11.72 -1.78 -17.42
C LEU A 483 -12.26 -2.47 -18.69
N VAL A 484 -11.52 -3.47 -19.20
CA VAL A 484 -12.02 -4.30 -20.32
C VAL A 484 -13.23 -5.11 -19.84
N GLN A 485 -14.36 -4.95 -20.53
CA GLN A 485 -15.61 -5.64 -20.24
C GLN A 485 -15.82 -6.90 -21.10
N GLN A 486 -15.20 -6.94 -22.28
CA GLN A 486 -15.24 -8.07 -23.22
C GLN A 486 -13.84 -8.27 -23.81
N ALA A 487 -13.17 -9.36 -23.42
CA ALA A 487 -11.80 -9.66 -23.79
C ALA A 487 -11.75 -10.70 -24.91
N ASP A 488 -11.10 -10.36 -26.02
CA ASP A 488 -10.84 -11.28 -27.14
C ASP A 488 -9.79 -12.34 -26.77
N PHE A 489 -8.95 -12.04 -25.76
CA PHE A 489 -7.95 -12.94 -25.20
C PHE A 489 -7.98 -12.92 -23.67
N VAL A 490 -8.01 -14.09 -23.04
CA VAL A 490 -7.87 -14.26 -21.59
C VAL A 490 -6.69 -15.18 -21.29
N GLY A 491 -5.71 -14.72 -20.51
CA GLY A 491 -4.60 -15.52 -20.00
C GLY A 491 -4.75 -15.77 -18.50
N CYS A 492 -4.76 -17.04 -18.07
CA CYS A 492 -4.73 -17.43 -16.65
C CYS A 492 -3.40 -18.10 -16.33
N HIS A 493 -2.55 -17.40 -15.58
CA HIS A 493 -1.18 -17.85 -15.31
C HIS A 493 -1.07 -18.71 -14.03
N GLN A 494 -2.16 -18.82 -13.27
CA GLN A 494 -2.24 -19.61 -12.04
C GLN A 494 -3.46 -20.54 -12.09
N PHE A 495 -3.22 -21.84 -12.22
CA PHE A 495 -4.28 -22.84 -12.37
C PHE A 495 -5.34 -22.77 -11.24
N HIS A 496 -4.90 -22.53 -10.01
CA HIS A 496 -5.78 -22.54 -8.84
C HIS A 496 -6.85 -21.43 -8.84
N PHE A 497 -6.69 -20.37 -9.65
CA PHE A 497 -7.69 -19.29 -9.71
C PHE A 497 -9.03 -19.78 -10.26
N LEU A 498 -9.04 -20.81 -11.09
CA LEU A 498 -10.26 -21.36 -11.70
C LEU A 498 -11.23 -21.92 -10.66
N TYR A 499 -10.71 -22.46 -9.55
CA TYR A 499 -11.53 -22.99 -8.45
C TYR A 499 -12.18 -21.89 -7.61
N ARG A 500 -11.67 -20.65 -7.65
CA ARG A 500 -12.08 -19.57 -6.72
C ARG A 500 -12.95 -18.50 -7.35
N GLN A 501 -12.82 -18.27 -8.66
CA GLN A 501 -13.53 -17.19 -9.34
C GLN A 501 -13.81 -17.53 -10.81
N ASP A 502 -14.81 -16.86 -11.39
CA ASP A 502 -15.12 -16.95 -12.82
C ASP A 502 -14.16 -16.07 -13.65
N ILE A 503 -12.96 -16.61 -13.94
CA ILE A 503 -11.94 -15.94 -14.77
C ILE A 503 -12.44 -15.62 -16.19
N LEU A 504 -13.45 -16.34 -16.67
CA LEU A 504 -13.95 -16.27 -18.05
C LEU A 504 -15.23 -15.46 -18.18
N GLU A 505 -15.67 -14.79 -17.11
CA GLU A 505 -16.88 -13.93 -17.10
C GLU A 505 -16.84 -12.91 -18.24
N ASN A 506 -15.72 -12.17 -18.33
CA ASN A 506 -15.50 -11.11 -19.31
C ASN A 506 -14.91 -11.62 -20.64
N ALA A 507 -14.80 -12.93 -20.88
CA ALA A 507 -14.35 -13.43 -22.18
C ALA A 507 -15.38 -13.11 -23.28
N ALA A 508 -14.93 -12.64 -24.44
CA ALA A 508 -15.78 -12.42 -25.60
C ALA A 508 -16.15 -13.75 -26.27
N ASP A 509 -17.26 -13.78 -27.00
CA ASP A 509 -17.64 -14.94 -27.80
C ASP A 509 -16.60 -15.19 -28.91
N ASN A 510 -16.22 -16.44 -29.12
CA ASN A 510 -15.14 -16.90 -29.99
C ASN A 510 -13.75 -16.37 -29.60
N GLY A 511 -13.59 -15.90 -28.37
CA GLY A 511 -12.31 -15.46 -27.82
C GLY A 511 -11.32 -16.60 -27.61
N THR A 512 -10.09 -16.25 -27.22
CA THR A 512 -9.01 -17.22 -26.93
C THR A 512 -8.73 -17.28 -25.44
N PHE A 513 -8.61 -18.49 -24.89
CA PHE A 513 -8.25 -18.74 -23.50
C PHE A 513 -6.91 -19.49 -23.42
N LEU A 514 -5.92 -18.90 -22.75
CA LEU A 514 -4.63 -19.52 -22.45
C LEU A 514 -4.54 -19.85 -20.96
N LEU A 515 -4.27 -21.11 -20.62
CA LEU A 515 -4.09 -21.57 -19.24
C LEU A 515 -2.69 -22.12 -19.01
N ASN A 516 -2.00 -21.61 -17.99
CA ASN A 516 -0.81 -22.24 -17.44
C ASN A 516 -1.22 -23.42 -16.55
N SER A 517 -0.87 -24.65 -16.95
CA SER A 517 -1.36 -25.89 -16.34
C SER A 517 -0.26 -26.94 -16.31
N HIS A 518 -0.17 -27.73 -15.22
CA HIS A 518 0.69 -28.91 -15.15
C HIS A 518 0.08 -30.13 -15.86
N TYR A 519 -1.22 -30.10 -16.14
CA TYR A 519 -1.92 -31.14 -16.88
C TYR A 519 -1.74 -30.96 -18.39
N SER A 520 -1.61 -32.08 -19.10
CA SER A 520 -1.55 -32.15 -20.56
C SER A 520 -2.85 -31.69 -21.23
N ALA A 521 -2.80 -31.44 -22.54
CA ALA A 521 -3.98 -31.05 -23.32
C ALA A 521 -5.09 -32.12 -23.30
N GLU A 522 -4.71 -33.38 -23.12
CA GLU A 522 -5.62 -34.53 -23.03
C GLU A 522 -6.28 -34.67 -21.65
N GLU A 523 -5.59 -34.26 -20.58
CA GLU A 523 -6.03 -34.46 -19.18
C GLU A 523 -6.72 -33.22 -18.60
N VAL A 524 -6.27 -32.02 -18.98
CA VAL A 524 -6.66 -30.75 -18.33
C VAL A 524 -8.17 -30.57 -18.20
N TRP A 525 -8.94 -31.02 -19.20
CA TRP A 525 -10.39 -30.89 -19.21
C TRP A 525 -11.04 -31.50 -17.96
N GLN A 526 -10.54 -32.64 -17.47
CA GLN A 526 -11.09 -33.36 -16.32
C GLN A 526 -10.84 -32.64 -14.99
N HIS A 527 -9.87 -31.73 -14.96
CA HIS A 527 -9.49 -30.97 -13.78
C HIS A 527 -10.18 -29.60 -13.68
N LEU A 528 -10.84 -29.15 -14.75
CA LEU A 528 -11.52 -27.85 -14.75
C LEU A 528 -12.83 -27.89 -13.93
N PRO A 529 -13.16 -26.82 -13.18
CA PRO A 529 -14.48 -26.64 -12.60
C PRO A 529 -15.59 -26.62 -13.65
N ARG A 530 -16.79 -27.08 -13.27
CA ARG A 530 -17.95 -27.14 -14.16
C ARG A 530 -18.30 -25.80 -14.79
N LEU A 531 -18.27 -24.71 -14.01
CA LEU A 531 -18.54 -23.37 -14.53
C LEU A 531 -17.53 -22.97 -15.61
N THR A 532 -16.23 -23.24 -15.40
CA THR A 532 -15.19 -22.95 -16.39
C THR A 532 -15.43 -23.72 -17.69
N GLN A 533 -15.76 -25.01 -17.61
CA GLN A 533 -16.12 -25.79 -18.80
C GLN A 533 -17.34 -25.22 -19.52
N GLN A 534 -18.38 -24.83 -18.78
CA GLN A 534 -19.59 -24.20 -19.35
C GLN A 534 -19.24 -22.91 -20.08
N ARG A 535 -18.43 -22.02 -19.50
CA ARG A 535 -17.99 -20.77 -20.15
C ARG A 535 -17.23 -21.02 -21.44
N ILE A 536 -16.31 -21.99 -21.46
CA ILE A 536 -15.54 -22.35 -22.65
C ILE A 536 -16.48 -22.78 -23.78
N ILE A 537 -17.49 -23.59 -23.48
CA ILE A 537 -18.45 -24.11 -24.46
C ILE A 537 -19.43 -23.02 -24.93
N GLU A 538 -20.09 -22.33 -23.99
CA GLU A 538 -21.11 -21.31 -24.26
C GLU A 538 -20.55 -20.19 -25.14
N LYS A 539 -19.34 -19.71 -24.81
CA LYS A 539 -18.65 -18.64 -25.53
C LYS A 539 -17.82 -19.16 -26.70
N LYS A 540 -17.80 -20.47 -26.98
CA LYS A 540 -17.04 -21.10 -28.08
C LYS A 540 -15.55 -20.70 -28.09
N LEU A 541 -14.92 -20.73 -26.91
CA LEU A 541 -13.55 -20.26 -26.75
C LEU A 541 -12.55 -21.21 -27.43
N LYS A 542 -11.52 -20.64 -28.06
CA LYS A 542 -10.33 -21.40 -28.46
C LYS A 542 -9.45 -21.61 -27.23
N PHE A 543 -9.33 -22.85 -26.78
CA PHE A 543 -8.68 -23.15 -25.51
C PHE A 543 -7.28 -23.72 -25.72
N PHE A 544 -6.28 -23.08 -25.13
CA PHE A 544 -4.87 -23.47 -25.19
C PHE A 544 -4.28 -23.68 -23.79
N VAL A 545 -3.34 -24.63 -23.69
CA VAL A 545 -2.60 -24.91 -22.46
C VAL A 545 -1.10 -24.95 -22.68
N VAL A 546 -0.36 -24.61 -21.63
CA VAL A 546 1.11 -24.73 -21.56
C VAL A 546 1.52 -25.02 -20.12
N ASP A 547 2.48 -25.93 -19.91
CA ASP A 547 3.16 -26.08 -18.61
C ASP A 547 4.39 -25.18 -18.59
N ALA A 548 4.17 -23.89 -18.31
CA ALA A 548 5.24 -22.91 -18.35
C ALA A 548 6.30 -23.16 -17.26
N SER A 549 5.91 -23.80 -16.15
CA SER A 549 6.83 -24.13 -15.06
C SER A 549 7.79 -25.24 -15.46
N LYS A 550 7.30 -26.31 -16.10
CA LYS A 550 8.15 -27.37 -16.65
C LYS A 550 9.10 -26.84 -17.71
N VAL A 551 8.59 -26.04 -18.66
CA VAL A 551 9.43 -25.42 -19.69
C VAL A 551 10.51 -24.53 -19.06
N ALA A 552 10.17 -23.72 -18.05
CA ALA A 552 11.13 -22.86 -17.36
C ALA A 552 12.23 -23.66 -16.63
N GLN A 553 11.90 -24.82 -16.06
CA GLN A 553 12.88 -25.71 -15.43
C GLN A 553 13.82 -26.35 -16.47
N GLU A 554 13.28 -26.89 -17.56
CA GLU A 554 14.05 -27.54 -18.62
C GLU A 554 15.06 -26.59 -19.30
N VAL A 555 14.67 -25.32 -19.50
CA VAL A 555 15.55 -24.30 -20.11
C VAL A 555 16.42 -23.56 -19.08
N GLY A 556 16.30 -23.90 -17.79
CA GLY A 556 17.14 -23.35 -16.72
C GLY A 556 16.86 -21.89 -16.35
N LEU A 557 15.59 -21.47 -16.44
CA LEU A 557 15.05 -20.19 -15.94
C LEU A 557 14.52 -20.27 -14.50
N GLY A 558 14.50 -21.46 -13.89
CA GLY A 558 13.99 -21.68 -12.54
C GLY A 558 12.47 -21.53 -12.51
N MET A 559 11.95 -20.72 -11.58
CA MET A 559 10.50 -20.50 -11.40
C MET A 559 9.93 -19.37 -12.28
N ARG A 560 10.68 -18.86 -13.26
CA ARG A 560 10.27 -17.69 -14.07
C ARG A 560 9.54 -18.12 -15.35
N THR A 561 8.22 -17.98 -15.35
CA THR A 561 7.34 -18.37 -16.47
C THR A 561 6.97 -17.21 -17.41
N ASN A 562 7.27 -15.97 -17.03
CA ASN A 562 6.80 -14.76 -17.72
C ASN A 562 7.15 -14.68 -19.21
N THR A 563 8.37 -15.05 -19.62
CA THR A 563 8.82 -15.00 -21.02
C THR A 563 8.11 -16.05 -21.88
N ILE A 564 7.83 -17.21 -21.30
CA ILE A 564 7.12 -18.32 -21.96
C ILE A 564 5.67 -17.90 -22.21
N LEU A 565 4.98 -17.44 -21.16
CA LEU A 565 3.57 -17.02 -21.25
C LEU A 565 3.38 -15.79 -22.16
N GLN A 566 4.32 -14.85 -22.16
CA GLN A 566 4.33 -13.73 -23.09
C GLN A 566 4.45 -14.20 -24.55
N THR A 567 5.31 -15.18 -24.81
CA THR A 567 5.48 -15.75 -26.15
C THR A 567 4.19 -16.45 -26.61
N CYS A 568 3.56 -17.22 -25.72
CA CYS A 568 2.28 -17.86 -26.03
C CYS A 568 1.21 -16.83 -26.39
N PHE A 569 1.10 -15.71 -25.66
CA PHE A 569 0.16 -14.63 -26.00
C PHE A 569 0.38 -14.10 -27.43
N PHE A 570 1.61 -13.75 -27.79
CA PHE A 570 1.90 -13.25 -29.13
C PHE A 570 1.65 -14.29 -30.23
N ALA A 571 1.89 -15.57 -29.95
CA ALA A 571 1.70 -16.63 -30.93
C ALA A 571 0.22 -16.88 -31.31
N ILE A 572 -0.73 -16.66 -30.39
CA ILE A 572 -2.14 -17.06 -30.57
C ILE A 572 -3.16 -15.92 -30.43
N SER A 573 -2.77 -14.73 -29.96
CA SER A 573 -3.70 -13.59 -29.77
C SER A 573 -4.16 -12.94 -31.07
N GLY A 574 -3.38 -13.07 -32.15
CA GLY A 574 -3.65 -12.42 -33.42
C GLY A 574 -3.50 -10.90 -33.41
N VAL A 575 -2.81 -10.33 -32.40
CA VAL A 575 -2.49 -8.89 -32.35
C VAL A 575 -1.41 -8.52 -33.35
N LEU A 576 -0.44 -9.42 -33.58
CA LEU A 576 0.59 -9.32 -34.61
C LEU A 576 0.73 -10.66 -35.34
N PRO A 577 1.24 -10.68 -36.58
CA PRO A 577 1.66 -11.91 -37.24
C PRO A 577 2.70 -12.66 -36.38
N ARG A 578 2.58 -13.99 -36.30
CA ARG A 578 3.37 -14.83 -35.39
C ARG A 578 4.88 -14.64 -35.55
N ASP A 579 5.39 -14.67 -36.78
CA ASP A 579 6.82 -14.59 -37.05
C ASP A 579 7.40 -13.22 -36.71
N GLU A 580 6.65 -12.14 -36.99
CA GLU A 580 7.02 -10.78 -36.62
C GLU A 580 7.04 -10.61 -35.10
N ALA A 581 6.04 -11.15 -34.41
CA ALA A 581 5.96 -11.06 -32.96
C ALA A 581 7.13 -11.76 -32.26
N ILE A 582 7.53 -12.95 -32.73
CA ILE A 582 8.69 -13.68 -32.20
C ILE A 582 9.98 -12.88 -32.40
N ASP A 583 10.17 -12.25 -33.56
CA ASP A 583 11.34 -11.41 -33.84
C ASP A 583 11.39 -10.18 -32.89
N TYR A 584 10.27 -9.50 -32.69
CA TYR A 584 10.19 -8.38 -31.73
C TYR A 584 10.48 -8.80 -30.29
N ILE A 585 9.96 -9.95 -29.85
CA ILE A 585 10.25 -10.48 -28.50
C ILE A 585 11.76 -10.73 -28.36
N LYS A 586 12.40 -11.38 -29.35
CA LYS A 586 13.85 -11.64 -29.30
C LYS A 586 14.66 -10.34 -29.29
N LYS A 587 14.28 -9.33 -30.09
CA LYS A 587 14.88 -7.98 -30.05
C LYS A 587 14.73 -7.32 -28.66
N SER A 588 13.55 -7.39 -28.06
CA SER A 588 13.26 -6.84 -26.72
C SER A 588 14.08 -7.56 -25.62
N ILE A 589 14.19 -8.90 -25.70
CA ILE A 589 15.05 -9.70 -24.81
C ILE A 589 16.50 -9.27 -24.92
N HIS A 590 17.04 -9.09 -26.13
CA HIS A 590 18.41 -8.63 -26.32
C HIS A 590 18.63 -7.24 -25.71
N LYS A 591 17.74 -6.29 -25.99
CA LYS A 591 17.78 -4.93 -25.42
C LYS A 591 17.74 -4.94 -23.89
N THR A 592 16.94 -5.81 -23.29
CA THR A 592 16.72 -5.87 -21.83
C THR A 592 17.82 -6.63 -21.09
N TYR A 593 18.36 -7.70 -21.67
CA TYR A 593 19.21 -8.66 -20.96
C TYR A 593 20.66 -8.72 -21.44
N SER A 594 21.04 -8.03 -22.52
CA SER A 594 22.44 -7.94 -22.98
C SER A 594 23.40 -7.49 -21.85
N ALA A 595 22.98 -6.52 -21.03
CA ALA A 595 23.74 -6.05 -19.86
C ALA A 595 23.93 -7.12 -18.76
N LYS A 596 23.20 -8.23 -18.79
CA LYS A 596 23.35 -9.37 -17.86
C LYS A 596 24.20 -10.51 -18.41
N GLY A 597 24.71 -10.38 -19.64
CA GLY A 597 25.57 -11.34 -20.32
C GLY A 597 24.82 -12.28 -21.27
N ASP A 598 25.53 -12.73 -22.31
CA ASP A 598 24.99 -13.53 -23.42
C ASP A 598 24.32 -14.84 -22.99
N ALA A 599 24.82 -15.49 -21.94
CA ALA A 599 24.23 -16.72 -21.42
C ALA A 599 22.76 -16.51 -20.96
N VAL A 600 22.43 -15.34 -20.40
CA VAL A 600 21.06 -15.01 -20.00
C VAL A 600 20.20 -14.76 -21.23
N VAL A 601 20.71 -14.06 -22.24
CA VAL A 601 20.00 -13.80 -23.51
C VAL A 601 19.67 -15.12 -24.21
N GLN A 602 20.66 -16.01 -24.39
CA GLN A 602 20.48 -17.29 -25.06
C GLN A 602 19.50 -18.22 -24.32
N LYS A 603 19.50 -18.21 -22.98
CA LYS A 603 18.47 -18.94 -22.19
C LYS A 603 17.06 -18.44 -22.47
N ASN A 604 16.87 -17.13 -22.57
CA ASN A 604 15.55 -16.57 -22.87
C ASN A 604 15.15 -16.84 -24.33
N TYR A 605 16.08 -16.85 -25.29
CA TYR A 605 15.78 -17.26 -26.67
C TYR A 605 15.31 -18.71 -26.75
N LYS A 606 16.00 -19.63 -26.07
CA LYS A 606 15.56 -21.03 -25.97
C LYS A 606 14.18 -21.15 -25.33
N ALA A 607 13.86 -20.32 -24.34
CA ALA A 607 12.54 -20.30 -23.72
C ALA A 607 11.43 -19.83 -24.69
N VAL A 608 11.71 -18.85 -25.54
CA VAL A 608 10.77 -18.40 -26.60
C VAL A 608 10.50 -19.54 -27.58
N ASP A 609 11.55 -20.21 -28.06
CA ASP A 609 11.40 -21.30 -29.03
C ASP A 609 10.65 -22.49 -28.40
N ALA A 610 11.06 -22.92 -27.20
CA ALA A 610 10.42 -24.02 -26.47
C ALA A 610 8.97 -23.73 -26.08
N ALA A 611 8.61 -22.46 -25.83
CA ALA A 611 7.24 -22.08 -25.51
C ALA A 611 6.26 -22.39 -26.65
N CYS A 612 6.68 -22.18 -27.90
CA CYS A 612 5.88 -22.51 -29.07
C CYS A 612 5.67 -24.02 -29.24
N ASP A 613 6.68 -24.83 -28.92
CA ASP A 613 6.62 -26.29 -29.05
C ASP A 613 5.75 -26.95 -27.95
N HIS A 614 5.57 -26.26 -26.81
CA HIS A 614 4.81 -26.75 -25.66
C HIS A 614 3.43 -26.10 -25.52
N LEU A 615 2.99 -25.34 -26.54
CA LEU A 615 1.69 -24.70 -26.58
C LEU A 615 0.71 -25.56 -27.37
N PHE A 616 -0.28 -26.13 -26.69
CA PHE A 616 -1.21 -27.08 -27.27
C PHE A 616 -2.64 -26.56 -27.25
N GLU A 617 -3.36 -26.73 -28.35
CA GLU A 617 -4.82 -26.49 -28.41
C GLU A 617 -5.55 -27.69 -27.79
N VAL A 618 -6.51 -27.42 -26.90
CA VAL A 618 -7.34 -28.42 -26.24
C VAL A 618 -8.60 -28.63 -27.06
N LYS A 619 -8.90 -29.89 -27.38
CA LYS A 619 -10.16 -30.24 -28.03
C LYS A 619 -11.32 -30.09 -27.04
N VAL A 620 -12.13 -29.04 -27.21
CA VAL A 620 -13.30 -28.75 -26.37
C VAL A 620 -14.45 -29.72 -26.65
N PRO A 621 -14.95 -30.47 -25.64
CA PRO A 621 -16.15 -31.31 -25.77
C PRO A 621 -17.46 -30.50 -25.92
N GLU A 622 -18.54 -31.16 -26.36
CA GLU A 622 -19.84 -30.50 -26.59
C GLU A 622 -20.60 -30.13 -25.30
N TYR A 623 -20.29 -30.78 -24.17
CA TYR A 623 -20.96 -30.53 -22.89
C TYR A 623 -19.98 -30.52 -21.72
N ALA A 624 -20.32 -29.77 -20.67
CA ALA A 624 -19.56 -29.73 -19.43
C ALA A 624 -19.80 -31.03 -18.63
N SER A 625 -18.73 -31.80 -18.40
CA SER A 625 -18.75 -33.12 -17.76
C SER A 625 -18.24 -33.13 -16.32
N SER A 626 -17.64 -32.02 -15.86
CA SER A 626 -17.03 -31.95 -14.53
C SER A 626 -18.05 -31.94 -13.39
N ASN A 627 -17.74 -32.70 -12.33
CA ASN A 627 -18.45 -32.64 -11.04
C ASN A 627 -17.78 -31.66 -10.05
N LEU A 628 -16.67 -31.04 -10.43
CA LEU A 628 -15.96 -30.07 -9.60
C LEU A 628 -16.73 -28.75 -9.59
N ALA A 629 -17.27 -28.38 -8.43
CA ALA A 629 -17.81 -27.04 -8.22
C ALA A 629 -16.68 -26.02 -8.02
N GLN A 630 -16.97 -24.74 -8.22
CA GLN A 630 -16.11 -23.70 -7.63
C GLN A 630 -16.16 -23.85 -6.11
N GLU A 631 -15.00 -23.77 -5.47
CA GLU A 631 -14.87 -23.96 -4.03
C GLU A 631 -15.59 -22.83 -3.29
N ASN A 632 -16.40 -23.19 -2.27
CA ASN A 632 -16.79 -22.19 -1.28
C ASN A 632 -15.55 -21.94 -0.41
N PRO A 633 -15.00 -20.71 -0.38
CA PRO A 633 -13.72 -20.46 0.26
C PRO A 633 -13.77 -20.64 1.78
N VAL A 634 -14.95 -20.76 2.38
CA VAL A 634 -15.11 -20.81 3.85
C VAL A 634 -16.00 -21.96 4.32
N PRO A 635 -15.81 -22.47 5.55
CA PRO A 635 -16.67 -23.50 6.14
C PRO A 635 -18.15 -23.06 6.24
N ALA A 636 -19.07 -24.02 6.13
CA ALA A 636 -20.51 -23.76 6.20
C ALA A 636 -20.95 -23.07 7.50
N ASN A 637 -20.24 -23.32 8.61
CA ASN A 637 -20.52 -22.73 9.93
C ASN A 637 -19.81 -21.38 10.18
N ALA A 638 -19.15 -20.77 9.18
CA ALA A 638 -18.54 -19.45 9.35
C ALA A 638 -19.61 -18.38 9.71
N PRO A 639 -19.24 -17.31 10.45
CA PRO A 639 -20.16 -16.24 10.81
C PRO A 639 -20.83 -15.60 9.59
N LYS A 640 -22.05 -15.09 9.75
CA LYS A 640 -22.83 -14.45 8.67
C LYS A 640 -22.05 -13.36 7.92
N PHE A 641 -21.34 -12.50 8.65
CA PHE A 641 -20.52 -11.44 8.04
C PHE A 641 -19.40 -12.01 7.15
N ILE A 642 -18.83 -13.17 7.51
CA ILE A 642 -17.83 -13.83 6.68
C ILE A 642 -18.46 -14.27 5.34
N HIS A 643 -19.60 -14.95 5.38
CA HIS A 643 -20.31 -15.40 4.18
C HIS A 643 -20.82 -14.25 3.30
N ASP A 644 -21.44 -13.24 3.91
CA ASP A 644 -22.17 -12.23 3.15
C ASP A 644 -21.27 -11.09 2.65
N VAL A 645 -20.13 -10.84 3.31
CA VAL A 645 -19.24 -9.71 3.01
C VAL A 645 -17.85 -10.19 2.60
N ILE A 646 -17.19 -11.00 3.43
CA ILE A 646 -15.79 -11.40 3.21
C ILE A 646 -15.65 -12.35 2.01
N VAL A 647 -16.54 -13.33 1.85
CA VAL A 647 -16.51 -14.29 0.74
C VAL A 647 -16.63 -13.60 -0.62
N PRO A 648 -17.62 -12.71 -0.87
CA PRO A 648 -17.65 -11.93 -2.11
C PRO A 648 -16.35 -11.18 -2.39
N MET A 649 -15.72 -10.59 -1.37
CA MET A 649 -14.43 -9.92 -1.53
C MET A 649 -13.28 -10.89 -1.88
N PHE A 650 -13.19 -12.05 -1.23
CA PHE A 650 -12.22 -13.10 -1.58
C PHE A 650 -12.38 -13.62 -3.01
N SER A 651 -13.61 -13.69 -3.51
CA SER A 651 -13.93 -14.12 -4.87
C SER A 651 -13.83 -13.01 -5.92
N GLY A 652 -13.26 -11.84 -5.58
CA GLY A 652 -13.12 -10.72 -6.52
C GLY A 652 -14.44 -10.00 -6.87
N ARG A 653 -15.52 -10.26 -6.13
CA ARG A 653 -16.87 -9.71 -6.33
C ARG A 653 -17.26 -8.65 -5.30
N GLY A 654 -16.29 -8.02 -4.65
CA GLY A 654 -16.54 -6.95 -3.65
C GLY A 654 -17.36 -5.78 -4.21
N GLU A 655 -17.25 -5.51 -5.51
CA GLU A 655 -18.02 -4.51 -6.26
C GLU A 655 -19.54 -4.75 -6.20
N SER A 656 -19.98 -6.00 -6.01
CA SER A 656 -21.41 -6.37 -5.95
C SER A 656 -22.05 -6.14 -4.59
N LEU A 657 -21.26 -5.84 -3.56
CA LEU A 657 -21.75 -5.64 -2.21
C LEU A 657 -22.59 -4.35 -2.13
N PRO A 658 -23.84 -4.42 -1.64
CA PRO A 658 -24.62 -3.23 -1.39
C PRO A 658 -24.11 -2.46 -0.16
N VAL A 659 -24.44 -1.17 -0.09
CA VAL A 659 -24.04 -0.28 1.02
C VAL A 659 -24.52 -0.81 2.37
N SER A 660 -25.72 -1.41 2.45
CA SER A 660 -26.30 -1.95 3.70
C SER A 660 -25.48 -3.04 4.40
N LEU A 661 -24.60 -3.73 3.66
CA LEU A 661 -23.75 -4.79 4.22
C LEU A 661 -22.42 -4.29 4.77
N LEU A 662 -22.02 -3.05 4.46
CA LEU A 662 -20.77 -2.48 4.90
C LEU A 662 -20.94 -1.71 6.23
N PRO A 663 -19.97 -1.81 7.17
CA PRO A 663 -20.04 -1.08 8.43
C PRO A 663 -19.91 0.43 8.20
N ALA A 664 -20.84 1.21 8.75
CA ALA A 664 -20.92 2.66 8.53
C ALA A 664 -19.70 3.43 9.06
N ASP A 665 -19.02 2.90 10.07
CA ASP A 665 -17.82 3.47 10.70
C ASP A 665 -16.52 2.79 10.25
N GLY A 666 -16.58 1.82 9.33
CA GLY A 666 -15.42 1.05 8.88
C GLY A 666 -14.95 -0.03 9.87
N THR A 667 -15.74 -0.40 10.88
CA THR A 667 -15.37 -1.46 11.84
C THR A 667 -15.58 -2.86 11.24
N PHE A 668 -14.48 -3.59 10.98
CA PHE A 668 -14.51 -4.97 10.48
C PHE A 668 -14.19 -6.01 11.57
N PRO A 669 -14.66 -7.27 11.42
CA PRO A 669 -14.28 -8.33 12.33
C PRO A 669 -12.78 -8.65 12.26
N SER A 670 -12.23 -9.04 13.41
CA SER A 670 -10.87 -9.55 13.54
C SER A 670 -10.80 -11.04 13.17
N GLY A 671 -9.64 -11.50 12.71
CA GLY A 671 -9.33 -12.91 12.47
C GLY A 671 -9.87 -13.46 11.14
N THR A 672 -10.16 -12.62 10.15
CA THR A 672 -10.68 -13.09 8.86
C THR A 672 -9.64 -13.85 8.05
N ALA A 673 -8.34 -13.65 8.32
CA ALA A 673 -7.24 -14.34 7.62
C ALA A 673 -7.32 -15.88 7.74
N ALA A 674 -7.86 -16.39 8.86
CA ALA A 674 -8.03 -17.82 9.08
C ALA A 674 -8.95 -18.49 8.04
N TYR A 675 -9.84 -17.72 7.40
CA TYR A 675 -10.78 -18.21 6.40
C TYR A 675 -10.27 -18.13 4.96
N GLU A 676 -9.14 -17.45 4.70
CA GLU A 676 -8.68 -17.21 3.34
C GLU A 676 -8.07 -18.45 2.69
N LYS A 677 -7.26 -19.20 3.45
CA LYS A 677 -6.60 -20.46 3.03
C LYS A 677 -5.98 -20.34 1.64
N ARG A 678 -5.10 -19.35 1.46
CA ARG A 678 -4.58 -18.87 0.16
C ARG A 678 -4.03 -19.97 -0.74
N ASN A 679 -3.42 -21.00 -0.15
CA ASN A 679 -2.90 -22.20 -0.82
C ASN A 679 -1.84 -21.92 -1.90
N ILE A 680 -0.98 -20.91 -1.70
CA ILE A 680 -0.09 -20.36 -2.73
C ILE A 680 1.29 -21.03 -2.88
N SER A 681 1.71 -21.89 -1.96
CA SER A 681 3.05 -22.52 -2.00
C SER A 681 3.00 -23.95 -2.51
N ASP A 682 3.84 -24.30 -3.48
CA ASP A 682 3.95 -25.69 -3.97
C ASP A 682 4.74 -26.60 -3.02
N PHE A 683 5.61 -26.01 -2.20
CA PHE A 683 6.43 -26.72 -1.22
C PHE A 683 6.11 -26.27 0.20
N VAL A 684 6.02 -27.21 1.13
CA VAL A 684 5.71 -26.96 2.55
C VAL A 684 6.66 -27.74 3.45
N PRO A 685 6.91 -27.26 4.69
CA PRO A 685 7.71 -28.01 5.65
C PRO A 685 6.98 -29.26 6.15
N GLU A 686 7.72 -30.36 6.30
CA GLU A 686 7.27 -31.62 6.91
C GLU A 686 8.10 -31.93 8.17
N TRP A 687 7.42 -32.40 9.22
CA TRP A 687 8.05 -32.77 10.49
C TRP A 687 8.67 -34.17 10.46
N ARG A 688 9.86 -34.30 11.07
CA ARG A 688 10.51 -35.55 11.48
C ARG A 688 10.59 -35.61 13.00
N GLU A 689 9.64 -36.31 13.60
CA GLU A 689 9.44 -36.41 15.06
C GLU A 689 10.60 -37.08 15.80
N ASP A 690 11.29 -38.02 15.14
CA ASP A 690 12.44 -38.78 15.64
C ASP A 690 13.68 -37.91 15.85
N LEU A 691 13.84 -36.84 15.07
CA LEU A 691 14.98 -35.93 15.14
C LEU A 691 14.69 -34.68 15.99
N CYS A 692 13.42 -34.39 16.29
CA CYS A 692 13.01 -33.11 16.83
C CYS A 692 13.38 -32.92 18.32
N ILE A 693 14.18 -31.91 18.60
CA ILE A 693 14.56 -31.53 19.98
C ILE A 693 13.57 -30.59 20.67
N GLN A 694 12.40 -30.31 20.08
CA GLN A 694 11.30 -29.51 20.68
C GLN A 694 11.72 -28.10 21.15
N CYS A 695 12.66 -27.46 20.44
CA CYS A 695 13.25 -26.17 20.84
C CYS A 695 12.36 -24.94 20.62
N GLY A 696 11.33 -25.04 19.76
CA GLY A 696 10.40 -23.94 19.46
C GLY A 696 10.87 -22.90 18.44
N GLN A 697 12.13 -22.97 17.97
CA GLN A 697 12.69 -21.95 17.07
C GLN A 697 11.92 -21.82 15.74
N CYS A 698 11.50 -22.94 15.14
CA CYS A 698 10.74 -22.95 13.90
C CYS A 698 9.44 -22.14 13.99
N GLY A 699 8.66 -22.35 15.05
CA GLY A 699 7.43 -21.60 15.32
C GLY A 699 7.71 -20.15 15.76
N TYR A 700 8.85 -19.89 16.40
CA TYR A 700 9.25 -18.54 16.82
C TYR A 700 9.51 -17.62 15.62
N VAL A 701 10.22 -18.11 14.60
CA VAL A 701 10.63 -17.31 13.42
C VAL A 701 9.64 -17.33 12.27
N CYS A 702 8.57 -18.13 12.35
CA CYS A 702 7.61 -18.25 11.26
C CYS A 702 6.88 -16.92 11.03
N PRO A 703 6.98 -16.31 9.83
CA PRO A 703 6.37 -15.00 9.56
C PRO A 703 4.85 -15.05 9.34
N HIS A 704 4.25 -16.24 9.24
CA HIS A 704 2.82 -16.40 8.95
C HIS A 704 2.08 -17.24 10.01
N SER A 705 2.75 -17.59 11.12
CA SER A 705 2.18 -18.39 12.21
C SER A 705 1.61 -19.75 11.78
N VAL A 706 2.18 -20.34 10.73
CA VAL A 706 1.71 -21.62 10.17
C VAL A 706 2.23 -22.84 10.92
N ILE A 707 3.07 -22.64 11.94
CA ILE A 707 3.67 -23.71 12.73
C ILE A 707 3.17 -23.57 14.16
N ARG A 708 2.45 -24.58 14.65
CA ARG A 708 1.90 -24.61 16.01
C ARG A 708 2.36 -25.85 16.75
N ALA A 709 2.57 -25.70 18.05
CA ALA A 709 2.94 -26.79 18.94
C ALA A 709 1.94 -26.90 20.09
N LYS A 710 1.60 -28.14 20.45
CA LYS A 710 0.80 -28.45 21.64
C LYS A 710 1.45 -29.56 22.43
N THR A 711 1.27 -29.53 23.75
CA THR A 711 1.49 -30.69 24.61
C THR A 711 0.19 -31.11 25.28
N TYR A 712 -0.03 -32.41 25.37
CA TYR A 712 -1.28 -32.99 25.85
C TYR A 712 -1.05 -34.39 26.42
N ASP A 713 -2.01 -34.88 27.20
CA ASP A 713 -1.96 -36.23 27.76
C ASP A 713 -2.15 -37.28 26.66
N LYS A 714 -1.47 -38.42 26.76
CA LYS A 714 -1.53 -39.50 25.76
C LYS A 714 -2.96 -39.98 25.47
N LYS A 715 -3.89 -39.89 26.43
CA LYS A 715 -5.31 -40.24 26.23
C LYS A 715 -5.99 -39.39 25.15
N GLU A 716 -5.53 -38.17 24.91
CA GLU A 716 -6.11 -37.28 23.89
C GLU A 716 -5.88 -37.80 22.47
N LEU A 717 -5.04 -38.84 22.29
CA LEU A 717 -4.74 -39.49 21.01
C LEU A 717 -5.69 -40.64 20.64
N GLU A 718 -6.69 -40.98 21.48
CA GLU A 718 -7.60 -42.11 21.22
C GLU A 718 -8.31 -42.05 19.86
N ASN A 719 -8.60 -40.84 19.38
CA ASN A 719 -9.27 -40.59 18.08
C ASN A 719 -8.34 -39.93 17.04
N ALA A 720 -7.02 -40.04 17.22
CA ALA A 720 -6.06 -39.49 16.29
C ALA A 720 -6.09 -40.25 14.95
N PRO A 721 -5.95 -39.56 13.80
CA PRO A 721 -5.65 -40.23 12.53
C PRO A 721 -4.42 -41.14 12.65
N GLU A 722 -4.40 -42.26 11.92
CA GLU A 722 -3.29 -43.24 11.97
C GLU A 722 -1.94 -42.61 11.58
N ASP A 723 -1.99 -41.62 10.69
CA ASP A 723 -0.87 -40.84 10.19
C ASP A 723 -0.61 -39.53 10.97
N PHE A 724 -1.19 -39.38 12.16
CA PHE A 724 -0.97 -38.22 13.02
C PHE A 724 0.36 -38.32 13.79
N LYS A 725 1.32 -37.50 13.37
CA LYS A 725 2.67 -37.48 13.96
C LYS A 725 2.66 -36.97 15.40
N THR A 726 3.39 -37.64 16.28
CA THR A 726 3.55 -37.27 17.69
C THR A 726 4.88 -37.77 18.26
N ALA A 727 5.44 -37.06 19.24
CA ALA A 727 6.64 -37.47 19.99
C ALA A 727 6.39 -37.34 21.50
N PRO A 728 7.03 -38.15 22.36
CA PRO A 728 7.04 -37.91 23.81
C PRO A 728 7.66 -36.55 24.14
N VAL A 729 7.14 -35.83 25.14
CA VAL A 729 7.75 -34.57 25.57
C VAL A 729 9.16 -34.81 26.10
N ASN A 730 10.16 -34.07 25.58
CA ASN A 730 11.55 -34.19 26.00
C ASN A 730 11.87 -33.33 27.24
N ALA A 731 11.05 -33.46 28.28
CA ALA A 731 11.24 -32.80 29.57
C ALA A 731 11.03 -33.79 30.73
N ARG A 732 11.86 -33.69 31.77
CA ARG A 732 11.75 -34.55 32.96
C ARG A 732 10.44 -34.24 33.70
N GLY A 733 9.76 -35.28 34.19
CA GLY A 733 8.54 -35.16 35.00
C GLY A 733 7.22 -35.27 34.23
N TYR A 734 7.24 -35.50 32.91
CA TYR A 734 6.05 -35.59 32.06
C TYR A 734 5.95 -36.91 31.27
N PRO A 735 5.93 -38.09 31.93
CA PRO A 735 6.05 -39.40 31.26
C PRO A 735 4.84 -39.77 30.38
N ASN A 736 3.66 -39.20 30.65
CA ASN A 736 2.41 -39.45 29.91
C ASN A 736 2.02 -38.31 28.97
N THR A 737 2.94 -37.37 28.71
CA THR A 737 2.66 -36.19 27.89
C THR A 737 3.32 -36.31 26.53
N ASN A 738 2.51 -36.13 25.49
CA ASN A 738 2.95 -36.10 24.10
C ASN A 738 3.02 -34.67 23.58
N PHE A 739 3.83 -34.49 22.55
CA PHE A 739 4.07 -33.28 21.80
C PHE A 739 3.74 -33.51 20.33
N THR A 740 3.12 -32.52 19.70
CA THR A 740 3.01 -32.47 18.24
C THR A 740 3.35 -31.08 17.74
N LEU A 741 4.11 -31.05 16.64
CA LEU A 741 4.37 -29.87 15.82
C LEU A 741 3.55 -30.00 14.53
N GLN A 742 2.54 -29.14 14.37
CA GLN A 742 1.63 -29.19 13.23
C GLN A 742 1.81 -27.98 12.31
N PHE A 743 1.63 -28.21 11.01
CA PHE A 743 1.77 -27.20 9.95
C PHE A 743 0.43 -26.90 9.28
N TYR A 744 0.07 -25.62 9.18
CA TYR A 744 -1.07 -25.12 8.40
C TYR A 744 -0.65 -25.00 6.93
N VAL A 745 -0.66 -26.12 6.22
CA VAL A 745 -0.05 -26.23 4.88
C VAL A 745 -0.70 -25.34 3.82
N GLU A 746 -1.99 -25.03 3.95
CA GLU A 746 -2.71 -24.12 3.04
C GLU A 746 -2.38 -22.64 3.26
N ASP A 747 -1.91 -22.28 4.45
CA ASP A 747 -1.51 -20.90 4.76
C ASP A 747 0.02 -20.70 4.63
N CYS A 748 0.76 -21.78 4.38
CA CYS A 748 2.21 -21.75 4.24
C CYS A 748 2.63 -21.02 2.95
N THR A 749 3.64 -20.15 3.08
CA THR A 749 4.22 -19.39 1.96
C THR A 749 5.53 -19.98 1.43
N GLY A 750 5.96 -21.15 1.94
CA GLY A 750 7.14 -21.85 1.43
C GLY A 750 8.49 -21.15 1.70
N CYS A 751 8.56 -20.18 2.61
CA CYS A 751 9.74 -19.32 2.77
C CYS A 751 11.01 -20.01 3.33
N THR A 752 10.92 -21.26 3.78
CA THR A 752 12.05 -22.09 4.31
C THR A 752 12.73 -21.61 5.60
N LEU A 753 12.35 -20.47 6.18
CA LEU A 753 12.99 -19.95 7.39
C LEU A 753 12.96 -20.95 8.57
N CYS A 754 11.87 -21.68 8.73
CA CYS A 754 11.73 -22.72 9.76
C CYS A 754 12.70 -23.89 9.59
N VAL A 755 13.07 -24.23 8.35
CA VAL A 755 14.07 -25.25 8.03
C VAL A 755 15.47 -24.70 8.31
N SER A 756 15.73 -23.46 7.84
CA SER A 756 17.04 -22.80 8.01
C SER A 756 17.46 -22.70 9.47
N VAL A 757 16.52 -22.37 10.36
CA VAL A 757 16.76 -22.18 11.79
C VAL A 757 16.77 -23.50 12.57
N CYS A 758 16.34 -24.62 11.97
CA CYS A 758 16.24 -25.89 12.68
C CYS A 758 17.64 -26.39 13.07
N PRO A 759 17.97 -26.50 14.37
CA PRO A 759 19.32 -26.88 14.82
C PRO A 759 19.51 -28.40 14.86
N ALA A 760 18.45 -29.19 14.68
CA ALA A 760 18.49 -30.64 14.75
C ALA A 760 18.65 -31.24 13.35
N SER A 761 19.80 -31.88 13.12
CA SER A 761 20.14 -32.63 11.91
C SER A 761 20.17 -34.14 12.18
N SER A 762 19.93 -34.93 11.15
CA SER A 762 20.09 -36.37 11.22
C SER A 762 21.57 -36.73 11.43
N PRO A 763 21.90 -37.65 12.35
CA PRO A 763 23.25 -38.14 12.51
C PRO A 763 23.70 -39.05 11.34
N THR A 764 22.76 -39.55 10.54
CA THR A 764 23.01 -40.51 9.45
C THR A 764 22.77 -39.93 8.05
N GLU A 765 22.02 -38.84 7.93
CA GLU A 765 21.64 -38.22 6.66
C GLU A 765 22.03 -36.71 6.67
N PRO A 766 23.16 -36.32 6.04
CA PRO A 766 23.76 -34.99 6.20
C PRO A 766 22.86 -33.79 5.85
N ASP A 767 21.92 -33.98 4.93
CA ASP A 767 21.02 -32.93 4.43
C ASP A 767 19.61 -32.97 5.06
N VAL A 768 19.35 -33.94 5.96
CA VAL A 768 18.03 -34.12 6.58
C VAL A 768 18.01 -33.49 7.96
N ARG A 769 17.04 -32.61 8.19
CA ARG A 769 16.78 -31.97 9.48
C ARG A 769 15.49 -32.49 10.10
N ALA A 770 15.17 -32.05 11.32
CA ALA A 770 13.88 -32.33 11.94
C ALA A 770 12.69 -31.68 11.19
N ILE A 771 12.95 -30.73 10.29
CA ILE A 771 11.96 -30.09 9.42
C ILE A 771 12.58 -29.97 8.02
N ASN A 772 11.90 -30.45 6.98
CA ASN A 772 12.39 -30.42 5.60
C ASN A 772 11.30 -29.93 4.65
N MET A 773 11.67 -29.30 3.53
CA MET A 773 10.70 -28.90 2.51
C MET A 773 10.30 -30.11 1.66
N THR A 774 9.01 -30.30 1.41
CA THR A 774 8.48 -31.36 0.53
C THR A 774 7.35 -30.82 -0.34
N ALA A 775 7.01 -31.53 -1.42
CA ALA A 775 5.89 -31.16 -2.29
C ALA A 775 4.56 -31.21 -1.51
N LYS A 776 3.79 -30.13 -1.55
CA LYS A 776 2.53 -30.00 -0.80
C LYS A 776 1.47 -30.97 -1.29
N GLU A 777 1.41 -31.24 -2.59
CA GLU A 777 0.39 -32.07 -3.23
C GLU A 777 0.30 -33.47 -2.59
N THR A 778 1.44 -34.10 -2.31
CA THR A 778 1.48 -35.44 -1.71
C THR A 778 1.06 -35.46 -0.25
N LEU A 779 0.97 -34.29 0.40
CA LEU A 779 0.67 -34.15 1.83
C LEU A 779 -0.71 -33.54 2.10
N LEU A 780 -1.30 -32.81 1.15
CA LEU A 780 -2.38 -31.87 1.42
C LEU A 780 -3.58 -32.52 2.12
N ASP A 781 -4.09 -33.62 1.58
CA ASP A 781 -5.27 -34.30 2.14
C ASP A 781 -5.00 -34.93 3.51
N ARG A 782 -3.79 -35.50 3.68
CA ARG A 782 -3.32 -36.00 4.98
C ARG A 782 -3.28 -34.88 6.00
N GLU A 783 -2.60 -33.78 5.67
CA GLU A 783 -2.39 -32.68 6.61
C GLU A 783 -3.70 -31.94 6.92
N LYS A 784 -4.67 -31.88 6.00
CA LYS A 784 -6.03 -31.40 6.29
C LYS A 784 -6.73 -32.23 7.36
N ARG A 785 -6.68 -33.57 7.25
CA ARG A 785 -7.23 -34.48 8.27
C ARG A 785 -6.50 -34.31 9.62
N ASN A 786 -5.18 -34.26 9.60
CA ASN A 786 -4.36 -34.08 10.79
C ASN A 786 -4.59 -32.72 11.47
N LEU A 787 -4.74 -31.64 10.70
CA LEU A 787 -5.06 -30.30 11.21
C LEU A 787 -6.42 -30.25 11.90
N ASN A 788 -7.43 -30.90 11.30
CA ASN A 788 -8.76 -30.97 11.91
C ASN A 788 -8.71 -31.63 13.29
N PHE A 789 -7.98 -32.73 13.42
CA PHE A 789 -7.73 -33.37 14.72
C PHE A 789 -6.87 -32.49 15.64
N PHE A 790 -5.77 -31.92 15.16
CA PHE A 790 -4.90 -31.04 15.96
C PHE A 790 -5.67 -29.87 16.59
N ASN A 791 -6.66 -29.31 15.89
CA ASN A 791 -7.48 -28.21 16.39
C ASN A 791 -8.42 -28.62 17.54
N THR A 792 -8.78 -29.91 17.68
CA THR A 792 -9.59 -30.41 18.80
C THR A 792 -8.78 -30.53 20.09
N LEU A 793 -7.47 -30.78 19.99
CA LEU A 793 -6.57 -30.93 21.13
C LEU A 793 -6.61 -29.69 22.05
N PRO A 794 -6.48 -29.88 23.39
CA PRO A 794 -6.53 -28.79 24.35
C PRO A 794 -5.42 -27.77 24.09
N VAL A 795 -5.76 -26.49 24.27
CA VAL A 795 -4.76 -25.41 24.25
C VAL A 795 -4.02 -25.42 25.58
N ASN A 796 -2.71 -25.27 25.55
CA ASN A 796 -1.90 -25.26 26.76
C ASN A 796 -2.28 -24.08 27.67
N ASP A 797 -2.40 -24.36 28.96
CA ASP A 797 -2.72 -23.36 29.98
C ASP A 797 -1.60 -22.32 30.08
N ARG A 798 -1.89 -21.10 29.67
CA ARG A 798 -0.94 -19.96 29.66
C ARG A 798 -0.32 -19.74 31.03
N SER A 799 -1.04 -19.97 32.13
CA SER A 799 -0.51 -19.76 33.50
C SER A 799 0.57 -20.77 33.90
N LYS A 800 0.71 -21.87 33.16
CA LYS A 800 1.66 -22.96 33.42
C LYS A 800 2.83 -22.97 32.42
N ILE A 801 2.81 -22.10 31.42
CA ILE A 801 3.87 -21.98 30.42
C ILE A 801 4.99 -21.09 30.97
N ASN A 802 6.24 -21.45 30.69
CA ASN A 802 7.37 -20.58 31.01
C ASN A 802 7.61 -19.55 29.89
N PHE A 803 7.28 -18.28 30.16
CA PHE A 803 7.45 -17.18 29.20
C PHE A 803 8.91 -16.73 29.06
N SER A 804 9.84 -17.26 29.87
CA SER A 804 11.23 -16.80 29.92
C SER A 804 12.14 -17.41 28.88
N ASN A 805 11.66 -18.33 28.06
CA ASN A 805 12.47 -18.96 27.03
C ASN A 805 11.67 -19.24 25.76
N VAL A 806 12.38 -19.29 24.63
CA VAL A 806 11.81 -19.53 23.30
C VAL A 806 11.01 -20.83 23.24
N ARG A 807 11.48 -21.87 23.95
CA ARG A 807 10.79 -23.17 24.02
C ARG A 807 9.40 -23.04 24.67
N GLY A 808 9.21 -22.20 25.68
CA GLY A 808 7.91 -22.03 26.31
C GLY A 808 6.93 -21.23 25.45
N VAL A 809 7.41 -20.17 24.78
CA VAL A 809 6.59 -19.32 23.92
C VAL A 809 5.93 -20.09 22.77
N GLN A 810 6.55 -21.19 22.29
CA GLN A 810 5.99 -22.02 21.21
C GLN A 810 4.62 -22.64 21.55
N PHE A 811 4.30 -22.80 22.84
CA PHE A 811 3.03 -23.36 23.32
C PHE A 811 1.93 -22.31 23.49
N LEU A 812 2.25 -21.03 23.30
CA LEU A 812 1.28 -19.94 23.31
C LEU A 812 0.63 -19.82 21.94
N GLU A 813 -0.69 -19.69 21.93
CA GLU A 813 -1.45 -19.41 20.72
C GLU A 813 -1.01 -18.07 20.11
N PRO A 814 -0.59 -18.04 18.83
CA PRO A 814 -0.34 -16.79 18.13
C PRO A 814 -1.67 -16.12 17.79
N LEU A 815 -1.81 -14.82 18.09
CA LEU A 815 -3.01 -14.03 17.73
C LEU A 815 -2.71 -13.02 16.61
N PHE A 816 -1.61 -13.23 15.89
CA PHE A 816 -1.30 -12.61 14.61
C PHE A 816 -0.95 -13.73 13.64
N GLU A 817 -1.82 -14.04 12.69
CA GLU A 817 -1.72 -15.23 11.85
C GLU A 817 -2.09 -14.97 10.38
N PHE A 818 -1.43 -15.71 9.47
CA PHE A 818 -1.79 -15.78 8.05
C PHE A 818 -1.87 -14.42 7.32
N SER A 819 -1.10 -13.43 7.76
CA SER A 819 -1.08 -12.09 7.17
C SER A 819 -0.74 -12.08 5.67
N GLY A 820 -1.12 -11.00 4.99
CA GLY A 820 -0.78 -10.74 3.58
C GLY A 820 0.69 -10.39 3.33
N ALA A 821 1.59 -10.55 4.30
CA ALA A 821 3.01 -10.20 4.16
C ALA A 821 3.76 -11.12 3.18
N CYS A 822 4.89 -10.64 2.66
CA CYS A 822 5.77 -11.39 1.76
C CYS A 822 6.24 -12.72 2.38
N ALA A 823 6.52 -13.73 1.54
CA ALA A 823 7.17 -14.96 1.98
C ALA A 823 8.52 -14.64 2.63
N GLY A 824 8.70 -15.03 3.89
CA GLY A 824 9.92 -14.75 4.64
C GLY A 824 9.99 -13.34 5.23
N CYS A 825 8.88 -12.59 5.35
CA CYS A 825 8.90 -11.22 5.89
C CYS A 825 9.63 -11.10 7.24
N GLY A 826 10.52 -10.10 7.37
CA GLY A 826 11.26 -9.83 8.60
C GLY A 826 10.53 -9.02 9.68
N GLU A 827 9.31 -8.54 9.41
CA GLU A 827 8.51 -7.74 10.36
C GLU A 827 7.60 -8.63 11.22
N THR A 828 6.82 -9.51 10.57
CA THR A 828 5.72 -10.24 11.19
C THR A 828 6.10 -11.23 12.31
N PRO A 829 7.32 -11.85 12.35
CA PRO A 829 7.72 -12.66 13.51
C PRO A 829 7.69 -11.87 14.83
N TYR A 830 8.01 -10.57 14.80
CA TYR A 830 7.95 -9.72 15.99
C TYR A 830 6.50 -9.50 16.45
N LEU A 831 5.55 -9.25 15.53
CA LEU A 831 4.12 -9.10 15.87
C LEU A 831 3.48 -10.41 16.35
N LYS A 832 3.91 -11.54 15.81
CA LYS A 832 3.52 -12.85 16.31
C LYS A 832 3.97 -13.05 17.76
N VAL A 833 5.24 -12.77 18.08
CA VAL A 833 5.75 -12.87 19.46
C VAL A 833 5.02 -11.90 20.38
N LEU A 834 4.78 -10.66 19.94
CA LEU A 834 3.99 -9.67 20.66
C LEU A 834 2.61 -10.22 21.07
N THR A 835 1.88 -10.78 20.11
CA THR A 835 0.54 -11.33 20.36
C THR A 835 0.56 -12.61 21.19
N GLN A 836 1.57 -13.47 21.05
CA GLN A 836 1.73 -14.64 21.92
C GLN A 836 1.90 -14.22 23.38
N LEU A 837 2.69 -13.18 23.64
CA LEU A 837 2.99 -12.71 25.00
C LEU A 837 1.82 -11.94 25.62
N PHE A 838 1.22 -10.99 24.90
CA PHE A 838 0.29 -10.00 25.48
C PHE A 838 -1.08 -9.93 24.79
N GLY A 839 -1.33 -10.76 23.78
CA GLY A 839 -2.43 -10.59 22.82
C GLY A 839 -3.83 -10.56 23.43
N ASP A 840 -4.08 -11.21 24.55
CA ASP A 840 -5.40 -11.24 25.20
C ASP A 840 -5.75 -9.95 25.99
N ARG A 841 -4.85 -8.97 26.00
CA ARG A 841 -5.00 -7.64 26.60
C ARG A 841 -4.32 -6.53 25.78
N LEU A 842 -4.00 -6.80 24.52
CA LEU A 842 -3.23 -5.94 23.63
C LEU A 842 -4.12 -4.90 22.94
N GLN A 843 -3.65 -3.65 22.90
CA GLN A 843 -4.17 -2.58 22.05
C GLN A 843 -3.05 -2.06 21.16
N VAL A 844 -3.27 -2.01 19.85
CA VAL A 844 -2.26 -1.66 18.84
C VAL A 844 -2.67 -0.39 18.11
N ALA A 845 -1.87 0.67 18.27
CA ALA A 845 -1.85 1.82 17.37
C ALA A 845 -0.80 1.53 16.28
N ASN A 846 -1.23 1.44 15.03
CA ASN A 846 -0.36 1.08 13.93
C ASN A 846 -0.18 2.22 12.94
N ALA A 847 1.07 2.62 12.66
CA ALA A 847 1.38 3.60 11.64
C ALA A 847 1.09 3.04 10.25
N THR A 848 0.74 3.91 9.30
CA THR A 848 0.60 3.52 7.90
C THR A 848 1.96 3.03 7.35
N GLY A 849 1.96 1.89 6.67
CA GLY A 849 3.19 1.26 6.16
C GLY A 849 2.96 -0.23 5.91
N CYS A 850 4.03 -1.01 5.75
CA CYS A 850 3.91 -2.48 5.56
C CYS A 850 3.02 -3.12 6.63
N SER A 851 3.25 -2.74 7.89
CA SER A 851 2.52 -3.20 9.05
C SER A 851 1.03 -2.97 9.02
N SER A 852 0.57 -1.83 8.49
CA SER A 852 -0.88 -1.60 8.35
C SER A 852 -1.47 -2.32 7.14
N ILE A 853 -0.70 -2.47 6.06
CA ILE A 853 -1.17 -3.17 4.85
C ILE A 853 -1.36 -4.66 5.13
N TYR A 854 -0.34 -5.39 5.60
CA TYR A 854 -0.56 -6.80 5.92
C TYR A 854 -1.41 -6.99 7.19
N GLY A 855 -1.54 -5.95 8.02
CA GLY A 855 -2.24 -5.97 9.31
C GLY A 855 -3.73 -5.60 9.23
N GLY A 856 -4.19 -4.91 8.19
CA GLY A 856 -5.56 -4.40 8.16
C GLY A 856 -6.10 -4.12 6.76
N ASN A 857 -5.56 -4.76 5.73
CA ASN A 857 -6.07 -4.60 4.36
C ASN A 857 -7.25 -5.54 4.10
N MET A 858 -8.44 -4.96 3.94
CA MET A 858 -9.65 -5.73 3.69
C MET A 858 -9.53 -6.55 2.39
N PRO A 859 -10.07 -7.78 2.36
CA PRO A 859 -10.90 -8.42 3.40
C PRO A 859 -10.13 -9.20 4.50
N VAL A 860 -8.81 -9.06 4.61
CA VAL A 860 -7.96 -9.90 5.47
C VAL A 860 -7.48 -9.17 6.73
N THR A 861 -7.87 -9.70 7.88
CA THR A 861 -7.41 -9.26 9.21
C THR A 861 -6.67 -10.40 9.91
N PRO A 862 -5.34 -10.32 10.11
CA PRO A 862 -4.54 -11.36 10.76
C PRO A 862 -4.63 -11.36 12.29
N TRP A 863 -5.23 -10.32 12.89
CA TRP A 863 -5.40 -10.21 14.35
C TRP A 863 -6.51 -11.16 14.80
N ALA A 864 -6.16 -12.25 15.47
CA ALA A 864 -7.11 -13.28 15.88
C ALA A 864 -7.60 -13.12 17.33
N MET A 865 -8.62 -13.88 17.70
CA MET A 865 -9.08 -14.03 19.08
C MET A 865 -8.81 -15.46 19.55
N ASN A 866 -8.50 -15.61 20.84
CA ASN A 866 -8.40 -16.92 21.47
C ASN A 866 -9.79 -17.52 21.74
N LYS A 867 -9.83 -18.76 22.25
CA LYS A 867 -11.09 -19.47 22.60
C LYS A 867 -11.97 -18.75 23.65
N GLU A 868 -11.43 -17.78 24.39
CA GLU A 868 -12.18 -16.96 25.36
C GLU A 868 -12.78 -15.70 24.71
N GLY A 869 -12.63 -15.51 23.40
CA GLY A 869 -13.07 -14.31 22.68
C GLY A 869 -12.20 -13.08 22.93
N LYS A 870 -10.96 -13.26 23.38
CA LYS A 870 -10.01 -12.18 23.69
C LYS A 870 -8.91 -12.14 22.65
N GLY A 871 -8.56 -10.96 22.17
CA GLY A 871 -7.48 -10.76 21.22
C GLY A 871 -7.07 -9.29 21.11
N PRO A 872 -6.10 -8.99 20.23
CA PRO A 872 -5.63 -7.64 19.99
C PRO A 872 -6.74 -6.75 19.44
N ALA A 873 -6.91 -5.57 20.03
CA ALA A 873 -7.66 -4.49 19.39
C ALA A 873 -6.67 -3.65 18.57
N TRP A 874 -6.95 -3.46 17.28
CA TRP A 874 -6.03 -2.82 16.34
C TRP A 874 -6.69 -1.63 15.64
N SER A 875 -5.94 -0.57 15.41
CA SER A 875 -6.36 0.56 14.59
C SER A 875 -5.18 1.25 13.92
N ASN A 876 -5.39 1.78 12.71
CA ASN A 876 -4.49 2.67 12.00
C ASN A 876 -5.18 4.03 11.84
N SER A 877 -4.56 5.08 12.39
CA SER A 877 -4.98 6.47 12.17
C SER A 877 -4.36 6.98 10.85
N LEU A 878 -3.19 7.60 10.90
CA LEU A 878 -2.46 8.09 9.73
C LEU A 878 -1.00 7.62 9.76
N TYR A 879 -0.17 8.18 8.87
CA TYR A 879 1.25 7.86 8.81
C TYR A 879 2.05 8.67 9.84
N GLU A 880 1.69 9.94 9.99
CA GLU A 880 2.40 10.98 10.74
C GLU A 880 2.08 10.99 12.24
N ASP A 881 0.93 10.47 12.68
CA ASP A 881 0.36 10.72 14.02
C ASP A 881 0.33 9.49 14.95
N ASN A 882 0.93 8.38 14.54
CA ASN A 882 0.72 7.10 15.21
C ASN A 882 1.17 7.08 16.68
N ALA A 883 2.20 7.87 17.02
CA ALA A 883 2.67 7.95 18.40
C ALA A 883 1.62 8.60 19.29
N GLU A 884 1.11 9.75 18.84
CA GLU A 884 0.08 10.56 19.48
C GLU A 884 -1.23 9.78 19.59
N PHE A 885 -1.57 9.02 18.55
CA PHE A 885 -2.73 8.15 18.52
C PHE A 885 -2.66 7.06 19.61
N GLY A 886 -1.52 6.39 19.73
CA GLY A 886 -1.29 5.41 20.80
C GLY A 886 -1.21 6.03 22.20
N LEU A 887 -0.69 7.25 22.33
CA LEU A 887 -0.75 8.01 23.58
C LEU A 887 -2.22 8.29 23.98
N GLY A 888 -3.09 8.57 23.00
CA GLY A 888 -4.53 8.71 23.21
C GLY A 888 -5.15 7.46 23.86
N PHE A 889 -4.75 6.26 23.44
CA PHE A 889 -5.18 5.00 24.08
C PHE A 889 -4.77 4.93 25.54
N ARG A 890 -3.54 5.33 25.87
CA ARG A 890 -3.00 5.31 27.25
C ARG A 890 -3.77 6.27 28.15
N VAL A 891 -3.91 7.52 27.72
CA VAL A 891 -4.66 8.54 28.47
C VAL A 891 -6.09 8.10 28.74
N ALA A 892 -6.76 7.50 27.75
CA ALA A 892 -8.12 6.96 27.93
C ALA A 892 -8.15 5.80 28.94
N ALA A 893 -7.23 4.83 28.82
CA ALA A 893 -7.16 3.68 29.70
C ALA A 893 -6.89 4.08 31.17
N ASP A 894 -6.00 5.04 31.41
CA ASP A 894 -5.73 5.57 32.76
C ASP A 894 -6.97 6.24 33.34
N LYS A 895 -7.60 7.12 32.55
CA LYS A 895 -8.75 7.86 33.05
C LYS A 895 -9.93 6.94 33.34
N GLN A 896 -10.14 5.93 32.51
CA GLN A 896 -11.22 4.96 32.71
C GLN A 896 -10.96 4.07 33.93
N LEU A 897 -9.71 3.68 34.19
CA LEU A 897 -9.33 2.97 35.41
C LEU A 897 -9.54 3.85 36.66
N GLU A 898 -9.15 5.12 36.62
CA GLU A 898 -9.38 6.08 37.72
C GLU A 898 -10.89 6.22 38.02
N VAL A 899 -11.71 6.40 36.98
CA VAL A 899 -13.17 6.51 37.13
C VAL A 899 -13.76 5.20 37.66
N ALA A 900 -13.33 4.04 37.15
CA ALA A 900 -13.79 2.74 37.61
C ALA A 900 -13.44 2.53 39.10
N SER A 901 -12.22 2.86 39.50
CA SER A 901 -11.74 2.73 40.88
C SER A 901 -12.56 3.61 41.85
N ASN A 902 -12.81 4.86 41.46
CA ASN A 902 -13.63 5.79 42.25
C ASN A 902 -15.09 5.30 42.38
N LEU A 903 -15.66 4.71 41.33
CA LEU A 903 -17.00 4.13 41.39
C LEU A 903 -17.04 2.88 42.26
N LEU A 904 -16.03 2.01 42.16
CA LEU A 904 -15.92 0.79 42.95
C LEU A 904 -15.85 1.10 44.45
N LEU A 905 -15.08 2.13 44.85
CA LEU A 905 -14.99 2.59 46.23
C LEU A 905 -16.34 3.10 46.78
N LYS A 906 -17.16 3.76 45.94
CA LYS A 906 -18.48 4.28 46.37
C LYS A 906 -19.51 3.21 46.68
N ILE A 907 -19.36 2.03 46.08
CA ILE A 907 -20.28 0.90 46.28
C ILE A 907 -19.62 -0.25 47.06
N LYS A 908 -18.51 0.06 47.77
CA LYS A 908 -17.70 -0.89 48.51
C LYS A 908 -18.52 -1.75 49.47
N ASP A 909 -19.47 -1.15 50.19
CA ASP A 909 -20.30 -1.83 51.16
C ASP A 909 -21.27 -2.85 50.53
N VAL A 910 -21.63 -2.63 49.27
CA VAL A 910 -22.54 -3.50 48.50
C VAL A 910 -21.78 -4.61 47.78
N VAL A 911 -20.59 -4.28 47.25
CA VAL A 911 -19.75 -5.23 46.50
C VAL A 911 -18.93 -6.11 47.43
N GLY A 912 -18.58 -5.64 48.62
CA GLY A 912 -17.73 -6.34 49.59
C GLY A 912 -16.29 -5.80 49.61
N GLU A 913 -15.81 -5.40 50.78
CA GLU A 913 -14.51 -4.76 51.00
C GLU A 913 -13.31 -5.60 50.53
N GLU A 914 -13.34 -6.91 50.79
CA GLU A 914 -12.24 -7.82 50.43
C GLU A 914 -12.01 -7.85 48.91
N LEU A 915 -13.09 -8.01 48.12
CA LEU A 915 -13.02 -8.04 46.67
C LEU A 915 -12.57 -6.69 46.11
N VAL A 916 -13.06 -5.59 46.67
CA VAL A 916 -12.67 -4.22 46.28
C VAL A 916 -11.16 -4.02 46.49
N ASN A 917 -10.66 -4.31 47.69
CA ASN A 917 -9.24 -4.17 48.01
C ASN A 917 -8.38 -5.07 47.10
N ALA A 918 -8.78 -6.33 46.92
CA ALA A 918 -8.06 -7.27 46.06
C ALA A 918 -8.00 -6.85 44.59
N ILE A 919 -9.03 -6.16 44.08
CA ILE A 919 -9.03 -5.61 42.71
C ILE A 919 -8.08 -4.41 42.61
N LEU A 920 -8.13 -3.49 43.57
CA LEU A 920 -7.40 -2.22 43.53
C LEU A 920 -5.89 -2.37 43.80
N THR A 921 -5.46 -3.37 44.56
CA THR A 921 -4.05 -3.57 44.91
C THR A 921 -3.35 -4.66 44.09
N SER A 922 -3.88 -4.99 42.90
CA SER A 922 -3.37 -6.07 42.05
C SER A 922 -2.21 -5.61 41.17
N ASN A 923 -1.04 -6.28 41.27
CA ASN A 923 0.19 -5.89 40.56
C ASN A 923 0.14 -6.14 39.04
N GLN A 924 -0.51 -7.22 38.59
CA GLN A 924 -0.70 -7.56 37.17
C GLN A 924 0.58 -7.51 36.30
N VAL A 925 1.70 -8.01 36.82
CA VAL A 925 2.98 -8.12 36.10
C VAL A 925 3.12 -9.49 35.45
N HIS A 926 2.69 -10.55 36.13
CA HIS A 926 2.76 -11.93 35.63
C HIS A 926 1.41 -12.42 35.09
N GLU A 927 1.43 -13.38 34.16
CA GLU A 927 0.22 -13.98 33.58
C GLU A 927 -0.69 -14.58 34.66
N SER A 928 -0.13 -15.22 35.70
CA SER A 928 -0.91 -15.76 36.82
C SER A 928 -1.67 -14.67 37.60
N GLU A 929 -1.09 -13.49 37.77
CA GLU A 929 -1.71 -12.35 38.44
C GLU A 929 -2.83 -11.75 37.58
N ILE A 930 -2.61 -11.63 36.27
CA ILE A 930 -3.63 -11.18 35.32
C ILE A 930 -4.80 -12.15 35.29
N ARG A 931 -4.54 -13.47 35.33
CA ARG A 931 -5.56 -14.51 35.41
C ARG A 931 -6.37 -14.41 36.71
N ALA A 932 -5.71 -14.24 37.85
CA ALA A 932 -6.37 -14.00 39.13
C ALA A 932 -7.23 -12.73 39.09
N GLN A 933 -6.72 -11.63 38.51
CA GLN A 933 -7.47 -10.39 38.37
C GLN A 933 -8.71 -10.56 37.49
N ARG A 934 -8.62 -11.32 36.39
CA ARG A 934 -9.79 -11.63 35.53
C ARG A 934 -10.88 -12.37 36.29
N LEU A 935 -10.52 -13.30 37.17
CA LEU A 935 -11.50 -13.98 38.02
C LEU A 935 -12.20 -12.98 38.96
N ARG A 936 -11.44 -12.09 39.62
CA ARG A 936 -12.00 -11.03 40.48
C ARG A 936 -12.91 -10.07 39.72
N VAL A 937 -12.52 -9.65 38.51
CA VAL A 937 -13.33 -8.77 37.66
C VAL A 937 -14.58 -9.49 37.14
N GLY A 938 -14.49 -10.78 36.81
CA GLY A 938 -15.64 -11.60 36.43
C GLY A 938 -16.66 -11.72 37.58
N GLU A 939 -16.17 -11.94 38.79
CA GLU A 939 -17.00 -11.93 40.00
C GLU A 939 -17.64 -10.55 40.23
N LEU A 940 -16.85 -9.47 40.11
CA LEU A 940 -17.36 -8.10 40.20
C LEU A 940 -18.49 -7.87 39.21
N LYS A 941 -18.31 -8.21 37.94
CA LYS A 941 -19.35 -8.04 36.90
C LYS A 941 -20.64 -8.78 37.25
N THR A 942 -20.52 -10.01 37.76
CA THR A 942 -21.68 -10.80 38.21
C THR A 942 -22.42 -10.10 39.35
N ARG A 943 -21.71 -9.57 40.36
CA ARG A 943 -22.32 -8.81 41.47
C ARG A 943 -22.96 -7.52 40.96
N LEU A 944 -22.28 -6.75 40.12
CA LEU A 944 -22.78 -5.48 39.58
C LEU A 944 -24.07 -5.64 38.75
N ALA A 945 -24.19 -6.73 37.99
CA ALA A 945 -25.39 -7.00 37.19
C ALA A 945 -26.67 -7.19 38.04
N GLN A 946 -26.51 -7.55 39.32
CA GLN A 946 -27.62 -7.77 40.25
C GLN A 946 -27.95 -6.51 41.09
N ILE A 947 -27.10 -5.48 41.04
CA ILE A 947 -27.26 -4.26 41.84
C ILE A 947 -27.96 -3.20 40.98
N ASN A 948 -29.18 -2.81 41.37
CA ASN A 948 -29.93 -1.74 40.71
C ASN A 948 -29.52 -0.34 41.22
N ASP A 949 -28.24 0.00 41.07
CA ASP A 949 -27.65 1.29 41.44
C ASP A 949 -27.04 1.98 40.20
N LYS A 950 -27.08 3.32 40.15
CA LYS A 950 -26.55 4.10 39.03
C LYS A 950 -25.03 3.98 38.92
N ASN A 951 -24.32 3.96 40.04
CA ASN A 951 -22.86 3.79 40.04
C ASN A 951 -22.49 2.35 39.66
N ALA A 952 -23.24 1.35 40.12
CA ALA A 952 -23.03 -0.04 39.73
C ALA A 952 -23.20 -0.24 38.21
N LYS A 953 -24.27 0.29 37.60
CA LYS A 953 -24.49 0.25 36.14
C LYS A 953 -23.37 0.96 35.37
N ARG A 954 -22.91 2.12 35.85
CA ARG A 954 -21.79 2.83 35.23
C ARG A 954 -20.48 2.05 35.36
N LEU A 955 -20.19 1.49 36.54
CA LEU A 955 -18.99 0.69 36.77
C LEU A 955 -18.96 -0.56 35.90
N LEU A 956 -20.12 -1.19 35.65
CA LEU A 956 -20.20 -2.37 34.80
C LEU A 956 -19.65 -2.10 33.38
N THR A 957 -19.89 -0.91 32.83
CA THR A 957 -19.35 -0.50 31.51
C THR A 957 -17.84 -0.27 31.49
N LEU A 958 -17.21 -0.12 32.67
CA LEU A 958 -15.79 0.20 32.84
C LEU A 958 -15.01 -0.93 33.52
N ALA A 959 -15.67 -2.00 33.98
CA ALA A 959 -15.04 -3.03 34.83
C ALA A 959 -13.85 -3.72 34.16
N ASP A 960 -13.83 -3.80 32.82
CA ASP A 960 -12.70 -4.37 32.09
C ASP A 960 -11.41 -3.54 32.18
N HIS A 961 -11.48 -2.27 32.60
CA HIS A 961 -10.30 -1.43 32.81
C HIS A 961 -9.49 -1.81 34.05
N PHE A 962 -10.05 -2.63 34.95
CA PHE A 962 -9.26 -3.24 36.02
C PHE A 962 -8.27 -4.29 35.54
N ILE A 963 -8.39 -4.75 34.28
CA ILE A 963 -7.37 -5.56 33.62
C ILE A 963 -6.37 -4.64 32.93
N ARG A 964 -5.09 -4.71 33.30
CA ARG A 964 -4.03 -3.88 32.72
C ARG A 964 -3.98 -4.05 31.20
N ARG A 965 -4.24 -2.98 30.46
CA ARG A 965 -4.09 -2.94 28.98
C ARG A 965 -2.61 -2.85 28.62
N SER A 966 -2.17 -3.65 27.65
CA SER A 966 -0.84 -3.53 27.05
C SER A 966 -0.98 -2.70 25.78
N ILE A 967 -0.47 -1.47 25.80
CA ILE A 967 -0.60 -0.52 24.68
C ILE A 967 0.69 -0.52 23.89
N TRP A 968 0.58 -0.82 22.59
CA TRP A 968 1.69 -0.93 21.67
C TRP A 968 1.51 -0.01 20.46
N ILE A 969 2.55 0.75 20.17
CA ILE A 969 2.66 1.67 19.05
C ILE A 969 3.61 1.04 18.04
N VAL A 970 3.06 0.55 16.93
CA VAL A 970 3.77 -0.26 15.94
C VAL A 970 3.95 0.53 14.65
N GLY A 971 5.15 0.54 14.09
CA GLY A 971 5.39 1.11 12.76
C GLY A 971 6.75 0.78 12.18
N GLY A 972 6.94 1.14 10.91
CA GLY A 972 8.21 0.98 10.21
C GLY A 972 9.18 2.13 10.45
N ASP A 973 10.38 2.03 9.88
CA ASP A 973 11.41 3.06 10.03
C ASP A 973 11.02 4.42 9.44
N GLY A 974 10.34 4.47 8.30
CA GLY A 974 9.92 5.75 7.73
C GLY A 974 8.95 6.55 8.59
N TRP A 975 8.15 5.90 9.42
CA TRP A 975 7.35 6.61 10.42
C TRP A 975 8.26 7.14 11.54
N ALA A 976 9.00 6.25 12.20
CA ALA A 976 9.71 6.57 13.43
C ALA A 976 10.92 7.50 13.24
N TYR A 977 11.59 7.43 12.09
CA TYR A 977 12.80 8.20 11.82
C TYR A 977 12.49 9.51 11.10
N ASP A 978 11.45 9.54 10.26
CA ASP A 978 11.10 10.63 9.38
C ASP A 978 9.80 11.34 9.79
N ILE A 979 8.66 10.92 9.24
CA ILE A 979 7.42 11.72 9.26
C ILE A 979 6.79 11.85 10.64
N GLY A 980 6.81 10.78 11.44
CA GLY A 980 6.22 10.74 12.78
C GLY A 980 7.24 10.94 13.90
N TYR A 981 8.49 11.29 13.59
CA TYR A 981 9.54 11.39 14.60
C TYR A 981 9.24 12.46 15.66
N GLY A 982 8.69 13.62 15.27
CA GLY A 982 8.34 14.68 16.22
C GLY A 982 7.29 14.22 17.25
N GLY A 983 6.27 13.49 16.79
CA GLY A 983 5.28 12.86 17.66
C GLY A 983 5.87 11.76 18.54
N LEU A 984 6.71 10.90 17.96
CA LEU A 984 7.41 9.84 18.68
C LEU A 984 8.27 10.41 19.82
N ASP A 985 9.10 11.41 19.54
CA ASP A 985 9.93 12.09 20.53
C ASP A 985 9.08 12.66 21.68
N HIS A 986 7.98 13.34 21.37
CA HIS A 986 7.05 13.88 22.37
C HIS A 986 6.45 12.78 23.27
N VAL A 987 6.05 11.66 22.69
CA VAL A 987 5.46 10.53 23.44
C VAL A 987 6.50 9.86 24.31
N LEU A 988 7.73 9.66 23.83
CA LEU A 988 8.84 9.15 24.64
C LEU A 988 9.16 10.09 25.82
N ALA A 989 9.16 11.41 25.60
CA ALA A 989 9.41 12.40 26.64
C ALA A 989 8.29 12.47 27.70
N SER A 990 7.06 12.04 27.37
CA SER A 990 5.89 12.18 28.24
C SER A 990 5.94 11.37 29.54
N GLY A 991 6.78 10.33 29.60
CA GLY A 991 6.86 9.40 30.73
C GLY A 991 5.66 8.45 30.86
N GLN A 992 4.71 8.45 29.91
CA GLN A 992 3.53 7.59 29.93
C GLN A 992 3.89 6.13 29.60
N ASN A 993 3.18 5.18 30.22
CA ASN A 993 3.43 3.74 30.02
C ASN A 993 2.87 3.27 28.67
N VAL A 994 3.70 3.37 27.63
CA VAL A 994 3.43 2.89 26.26
C VAL A 994 4.65 2.14 25.73
N ASN A 995 4.40 1.13 24.91
CA ASN A 995 5.45 0.33 24.27
C ASN A 995 5.52 0.65 22.78
N ILE A 996 6.68 0.98 22.27
CA ILE A 996 6.88 1.33 20.86
C ILE A 996 7.75 0.26 20.21
N LEU A 997 7.25 -0.30 19.09
CA LEU A 997 7.97 -1.27 18.26
C LEU A 997 8.21 -0.66 16.88
N VAL A 998 9.47 -0.36 16.59
CA VAL A 998 9.93 0.07 15.27
C VAL A 998 10.50 -1.13 14.53
N MET A 999 9.81 -1.58 13.49
CA MET A 999 10.28 -2.65 12.60
C MET A 999 11.11 -2.00 11.49
N ASP A 1000 12.42 -1.98 11.69
CA ASP A 1000 13.35 -1.19 10.90
C ASP A 1000 13.82 -1.98 9.68
N THR A 1001 13.27 -1.61 8.53
CA THR A 1001 13.65 -2.19 7.23
C THR A 1001 14.72 -1.37 6.51
N GLU A 1002 15.09 -0.23 7.10
CA GLU A 1002 16.05 0.76 6.61
C GLU A 1002 15.67 1.37 5.25
N MET A 1003 14.37 1.39 4.93
CA MET A 1003 13.78 2.00 3.74
C MET A 1003 12.26 2.08 3.87
N TYR A 1004 11.63 2.90 3.03
CA TYR A 1004 10.17 2.92 2.93
C TYR A 1004 9.71 1.72 2.11
N SER A 1005 9.66 0.56 2.77
CA SER A 1005 9.37 -0.70 2.14
C SER A 1005 8.05 -0.64 1.37
N ASN A 1006 6.98 -0.09 1.97
CA ASN A 1006 5.62 -0.12 1.42
C ASN A 1006 5.50 0.50 0.03
N THR A 1007 6.08 1.68 -0.13
CA THR A 1007 5.90 2.55 -1.29
C THR A 1007 6.87 2.27 -2.43
N GLY A 1008 7.77 1.29 -2.31
CA GLY A 1008 8.69 0.91 -3.38
C GLY A 1008 10.17 0.82 -2.98
N GLY A 1009 10.51 1.08 -1.71
CA GLY A 1009 11.90 1.04 -1.24
C GLY A 1009 12.63 2.37 -1.42
N GLN A 1010 11.97 3.48 -1.07
CA GLN A 1010 12.59 4.80 -0.98
C GLN A 1010 13.52 4.90 0.23
N ALA A 1011 14.53 5.77 0.13
CA ALA A 1011 15.44 6.05 1.23
C ALA A 1011 14.68 6.63 2.43
N SER A 1012 15.12 6.26 3.62
CA SER A 1012 14.70 6.83 4.90
C SER A 1012 15.90 7.40 5.64
N LYS A 1013 15.68 8.14 6.73
CA LYS A 1013 16.80 8.47 7.63
C LYS A 1013 17.40 7.24 8.32
N ALA A 1014 16.71 6.10 8.29
CA ALA A 1014 17.25 4.81 8.74
C ALA A 1014 18.09 4.09 7.68
N SER A 1015 18.01 4.49 6.40
CA SER A 1015 18.85 3.90 5.35
C SER A 1015 20.35 4.08 5.66
N PRO A 1016 21.15 3.01 5.48
CA PRO A 1016 22.56 3.03 5.84
C PRO A 1016 23.44 3.76 4.81
N PHE A 1017 24.65 4.10 5.24
CA PHE A 1017 25.65 4.70 4.37
C PHE A 1017 25.99 3.75 3.22
N GLY A 1018 25.95 4.25 1.99
CA GLY A 1018 26.27 3.51 0.77
C GLY A 1018 25.19 2.58 0.22
N SER A 1019 24.04 2.44 0.88
CA SER A 1019 22.93 1.69 0.28
C SER A 1019 22.27 2.48 -0.85
N VAL A 1020 21.96 1.79 -1.94
CA VAL A 1020 21.11 2.28 -3.02
C VAL A 1020 19.65 2.03 -2.69
N ALA A 1021 18.86 3.10 -2.74
CA ALA A 1021 17.41 3.10 -2.63
C ALA A 1021 16.86 4.19 -3.56
N LYS A 1022 15.54 4.24 -3.80
CA LYS A 1022 14.95 5.38 -4.52
C LYS A 1022 15.18 6.67 -3.70
N PHE A 1023 15.54 7.78 -4.36
CA PHE A 1023 16.04 9.03 -3.73
C PHE A 1023 17.44 8.94 -3.12
N ALA A 1024 18.12 7.81 -3.35
CA ALA A 1024 19.52 7.59 -3.06
C ALA A 1024 20.11 6.68 -4.16
N SER A 1025 19.75 6.94 -5.43
CA SER A 1025 20.13 6.09 -6.56
C SER A 1025 21.64 6.00 -6.79
N ALA A 1026 22.39 7.00 -6.31
CA ALA A 1026 23.85 7.04 -6.29
C ALA A 1026 24.50 6.42 -5.05
N GLY A 1027 23.71 5.84 -4.13
CA GLY A 1027 24.15 5.43 -2.80
C GLY A 1027 23.97 6.57 -1.79
N LYS A 1028 23.49 6.24 -0.59
CA LYS A 1028 23.27 7.25 0.46
C LYS A 1028 24.59 7.74 1.07
N GLU A 1029 24.83 9.04 1.02
CA GLU A 1029 26.09 9.66 1.49
C GLU A 1029 26.06 10.11 2.95
N THR A 1030 24.94 9.90 3.65
CA THR A 1030 24.78 10.25 5.06
C THR A 1030 24.70 9.01 5.93
N VAL A 1031 25.28 9.07 7.12
CA VAL A 1031 25.16 7.98 8.11
C VAL A 1031 23.70 7.80 8.52
N ARG A 1032 23.36 6.58 8.92
CA ARG A 1032 22.05 6.27 9.49
C ARG A 1032 21.81 7.10 10.75
N LYS A 1033 20.62 7.71 10.87
CA LYS A 1033 20.17 8.36 12.11
C LYS A 1033 20.12 7.33 13.24
N ASP A 1034 20.67 7.67 14.41
CA ASP A 1034 20.68 6.78 15.57
C ASP A 1034 19.51 7.08 16.50
N LEU A 1035 18.32 6.55 16.16
CA LEU A 1035 17.10 6.78 16.94
C LEU A 1035 17.23 6.26 18.37
N ALA A 1036 17.85 5.10 18.56
CA ALA A 1036 17.99 4.50 19.87
C ALA A 1036 18.90 5.34 20.78
N LEU A 1037 20.02 5.84 20.25
CA LEU A 1037 20.89 6.76 20.99
C LEU A 1037 20.18 8.07 21.35
N MET A 1038 19.39 8.64 20.44
CA MET A 1038 18.59 9.83 20.72
C MET A 1038 17.59 9.58 21.85
N ALA A 1039 16.87 8.46 21.82
CA ALA A 1039 15.91 8.09 22.86
C ALA A 1039 16.58 7.86 24.24
N MET A 1040 17.79 7.29 24.27
CA MET A 1040 18.56 7.08 25.51
C MET A 1040 19.03 8.37 26.19
N THR A 1041 18.89 9.53 25.54
CA THR A 1041 19.15 10.83 26.20
C THR A 1041 18.08 11.19 27.23
N TYR A 1042 16.90 10.58 27.16
CA TYR A 1042 15.90 10.65 28.21
C TYR A 1042 16.21 9.64 29.32
N ASP A 1043 16.19 10.11 30.57
CA ASP A 1043 16.55 9.31 31.74
C ASP A 1043 15.50 8.25 32.13
N ASN A 1044 14.30 8.32 31.55
CA ASN A 1044 13.13 7.53 31.91
C ASN A 1044 12.53 6.76 30.72
N VAL A 1045 13.32 6.48 29.68
CA VAL A 1045 12.87 5.69 28.53
C VAL A 1045 13.63 4.38 28.52
N TYR A 1046 12.93 3.24 28.50
CA TYR A 1046 13.57 1.95 28.21
C TYR A 1046 13.86 1.87 26.71
N VAL A 1047 15.10 1.54 26.32
CA VAL A 1047 15.48 1.46 24.89
C VAL A 1047 16.19 0.14 24.63
N ALA A 1048 15.83 -0.56 23.55
CA ALA A 1048 16.52 -1.77 23.15
C ALA A 1048 16.62 -1.90 21.63
N GLN A 1049 17.72 -2.51 21.17
CA GLN A 1049 17.94 -2.83 19.77
C GLN A 1049 18.03 -4.36 19.60
N VAL A 1050 17.16 -4.94 18.78
CA VAL A 1050 16.99 -6.39 18.65
C VAL A 1050 17.16 -6.87 17.20
N ALA A 1051 17.58 -8.12 17.04
CA ALA A 1051 17.57 -8.83 15.78
C ALA A 1051 17.29 -10.32 16.05
N MET A 1052 16.11 -10.80 15.65
CA MET A 1052 15.63 -12.15 15.97
C MET A 1052 16.53 -13.24 15.40
N GLY A 1053 17.09 -13.04 14.21
CA GLY A 1053 18.00 -14.00 13.58
C GLY A 1053 19.38 -14.07 14.25
N ALA A 1054 19.78 -13.04 15.00
CA ALA A 1054 21.02 -13.03 15.76
C ALA A 1054 20.84 -13.64 17.16
N SER A 1055 19.78 -13.26 17.88
CA SER A 1055 19.46 -13.85 19.17
C SER A 1055 17.95 -13.83 19.46
N PRO A 1056 17.24 -14.97 19.30
CA PRO A 1056 15.81 -15.06 19.61
C PRO A 1056 15.54 -14.94 21.11
N GLN A 1057 16.46 -15.39 21.97
CA GLN A 1057 16.33 -15.28 23.42
C GLN A 1057 16.44 -13.82 23.88
N HIS A 1058 17.44 -13.07 23.39
CA HIS A 1058 17.58 -11.63 23.67
C HIS A 1058 16.31 -10.86 23.25
N THR A 1059 15.80 -11.16 22.05
CA THR A 1059 14.55 -10.55 21.54
C THR A 1059 13.37 -10.81 22.49
N LEU A 1060 13.20 -12.04 22.97
CA LEU A 1060 12.15 -12.40 23.94
C LEU A 1060 12.30 -11.63 25.27
N ASP A 1061 13.52 -11.57 25.79
CA ASP A 1061 13.78 -10.90 27.07
C ASP A 1061 13.51 -9.39 26.98
N VAL A 1062 13.88 -8.75 25.85
CA VAL A 1062 13.57 -7.34 25.57
C VAL A 1062 12.06 -7.07 25.58
N PHE A 1063 11.26 -7.89 24.89
CA PHE A 1063 9.80 -7.68 24.84
C PHE A 1063 9.17 -7.77 26.24
N ARG A 1064 9.64 -8.70 27.07
CA ARG A 1064 9.15 -8.87 28.44
C ARG A 1064 9.58 -7.72 29.35
N GLN A 1065 10.83 -7.26 29.22
CA GLN A 1065 11.36 -6.15 30.01
C GLN A 1065 10.69 -4.83 29.64
N ALA A 1066 10.54 -4.54 28.35
CA ALA A 1066 9.85 -3.34 27.86
C ALA A 1066 8.41 -3.26 28.38
N GLU A 1067 7.64 -4.36 28.32
CA GLU A 1067 6.24 -4.37 28.77
C GLU A 1067 6.10 -4.28 30.30
N ALA A 1068 7.06 -4.84 31.03
CA ALA A 1068 7.11 -4.76 32.48
C ALA A 1068 7.56 -3.38 32.98
N TYR A 1069 8.26 -2.59 32.16
CA TYR A 1069 8.69 -1.25 32.50
C TYR A 1069 7.47 -0.33 32.67
N ASP A 1070 7.45 0.44 33.77
CA ASP A 1070 6.37 1.39 34.05
C ASP A 1070 6.72 2.77 33.51
N GLY A 1071 6.73 2.88 32.19
CA GLY A 1071 7.11 4.08 31.47
C GLY A 1071 7.19 3.82 29.96
N PRO A 1072 7.70 4.79 29.20
CA PRO A 1072 7.86 4.66 27.75
C PRO A 1072 8.97 3.67 27.41
N SER A 1073 8.69 2.75 26.48
CA SER A 1073 9.64 1.75 25.99
C SER A 1073 9.79 1.85 24.48
N LEU A 1074 11.01 1.83 23.96
CA LEU A 1074 11.34 1.80 22.54
C LEU A 1074 12.12 0.54 22.20
N ILE A 1075 11.59 -0.27 21.27
CA ILE A 1075 12.26 -1.41 20.68
C ILE A 1075 12.50 -1.12 19.20
N VAL A 1076 13.77 -1.11 18.79
CA VAL A 1076 14.17 -1.02 17.38
C VAL A 1076 14.58 -2.41 16.91
N ALA A 1077 13.80 -3.00 16.00
CA ALA A 1077 13.95 -4.37 15.54
C ALA A 1077 14.45 -4.42 14.10
N TYR A 1078 15.57 -5.09 13.84
CA TYR A 1078 16.04 -5.29 12.47
C TYR A 1078 15.08 -6.21 11.70
N SER A 1079 14.54 -5.69 10.61
CA SER A 1079 13.54 -6.38 9.78
C SER A 1079 14.03 -6.47 8.34
N HIS A 1080 14.64 -7.60 8.00
CA HIS A 1080 15.03 -7.87 6.61
C HIS A 1080 13.83 -7.80 5.65
N CYS A 1081 14.06 -7.28 4.44
CA CYS A 1081 13.01 -6.96 3.48
C CYS A 1081 13.44 -7.25 2.04
N ILE A 1082 12.48 -7.60 1.18
CA ILE A 1082 12.71 -7.79 -0.27
C ILE A 1082 13.38 -6.57 -0.93
N GLY A 1083 13.16 -5.35 -0.42
CA GLY A 1083 13.75 -4.12 -0.95
C GLY A 1083 15.27 -4.03 -0.73
N GLN A 1084 15.81 -4.76 0.23
CA GLN A 1084 17.26 -4.88 0.42
C GLN A 1084 17.90 -5.77 -0.66
N GLY A 1085 17.08 -6.56 -1.36
CA GLY A 1085 17.48 -7.46 -2.44
C GLY A 1085 18.38 -8.60 -1.98
N LEU A 1086 18.06 -9.18 -0.82
CA LEU A 1086 18.61 -10.46 -0.36
C LEU A 1086 17.73 -11.63 -0.82
N ASP A 1087 18.26 -12.85 -0.75
CA ASP A 1087 17.44 -14.05 -0.75
C ASP A 1087 16.70 -14.16 0.59
N MET A 1088 15.37 -13.97 0.58
CA MET A 1088 14.55 -13.98 1.79
C MET A 1088 14.64 -15.31 2.57
N ARG A 1089 15.05 -16.41 1.93
CA ARG A 1089 15.30 -17.70 2.60
C ARG A 1089 16.50 -17.64 3.57
N GLN A 1090 17.40 -16.69 3.35
CA GLN A 1090 18.59 -16.42 4.18
C GLN A 1090 18.38 -15.23 5.13
N GLY A 1091 17.14 -14.74 5.26
CA GLY A 1091 16.83 -13.54 6.03
C GLY A 1091 17.34 -13.56 7.47
N LEU A 1092 17.16 -14.68 8.18
CA LEU A 1092 17.63 -14.84 9.56
C LEU A 1092 19.16 -14.85 9.66
N VAL A 1093 19.83 -15.54 8.74
CA VAL A 1093 21.29 -15.58 8.65
C VAL A 1093 21.84 -14.18 8.42
N GLN A 1094 21.21 -13.41 7.53
CA GLN A 1094 21.59 -12.03 7.26
C GLN A 1094 21.45 -11.12 8.49
N GLN A 1095 20.46 -11.34 9.38
CA GLN A 1095 20.39 -10.62 10.66
C GLN A 1095 21.55 -10.97 11.61
N GLY A 1096 21.97 -12.24 11.62
CA GLY A 1096 23.16 -12.67 12.34
C GLY A 1096 24.41 -11.94 11.85
N LEU A 1097 24.64 -11.94 10.53
CA LEU A 1097 25.76 -11.22 9.90
C LEU A 1097 25.71 -9.70 10.14
N ALA A 1098 24.52 -9.11 10.23
CA ALA A 1098 24.36 -7.71 10.62
C ALA A 1098 24.92 -7.44 12.05
N THR A 1099 24.69 -8.37 12.98
CA THR A 1099 25.24 -8.27 14.34
C THR A 1099 26.74 -8.57 14.36
N ASP A 1100 27.18 -9.63 13.68
CA ASP A 1100 28.58 -10.06 13.64
C ASP A 1100 29.51 -9.02 13.00
N SER A 1101 29.00 -8.21 12.06
CA SER A 1101 29.76 -7.11 11.44
C SER A 1101 29.81 -5.83 12.28
N GLY A 1102 29.10 -5.79 13.40
CA GLY A 1102 28.90 -4.58 14.20
C GLY A 1102 27.91 -3.59 13.61
N TYR A 1103 27.35 -3.88 12.44
CA TYR A 1103 26.39 -3.02 11.74
C TYR A 1103 25.11 -2.81 12.58
N TRP A 1104 24.65 -3.89 13.23
CA TRP A 1104 23.47 -3.90 14.10
C TRP A 1104 23.80 -4.48 15.48
N PRO A 1105 24.39 -3.70 16.40
CA PRO A 1105 24.69 -4.18 17.75
C PRO A 1105 23.39 -4.45 18.53
N LEU A 1106 23.38 -5.52 19.32
CA LEU A 1106 22.30 -5.82 20.26
C LEU A 1106 22.61 -5.19 21.61
N PHE A 1107 21.64 -4.48 22.19
CA PHE A 1107 21.78 -3.85 23.50
C PHE A 1107 20.44 -3.55 24.16
N ARG A 1108 20.50 -3.24 25.46
CA ARG A 1108 19.40 -2.75 26.28
C ARG A 1108 19.85 -1.55 27.11
N PHE A 1109 18.96 -0.60 27.27
CA PHE A 1109 19.05 0.51 28.19
C PHE A 1109 17.83 0.44 29.11
N ASP A 1110 18.06 0.06 30.36
CA ASP A 1110 17.02 -0.05 31.39
C ASP A 1110 17.21 1.00 32.48
N PRO A 1111 16.39 2.06 32.51
CA PRO A 1111 16.43 3.09 33.55
C PRO A 1111 16.34 2.54 34.97
N MET A 1112 15.73 1.37 35.17
CA MET A 1112 15.56 0.78 36.50
C MET A 1112 16.89 0.31 37.12
N MET A 1113 17.91 0.03 36.31
CA MET A 1113 19.23 -0.37 36.81
C MET A 1113 19.88 0.71 37.69
N ARG A 1114 19.56 1.99 37.44
CA ARG A 1114 20.03 3.12 38.25
C ARG A 1114 19.54 3.03 39.69
N LYS A 1115 18.31 2.54 39.92
CA LYS A 1115 17.72 2.37 41.26
C LYS A 1115 18.50 1.36 42.13
N ILE A 1116 19.26 0.47 41.50
CA ILE A 1116 20.13 -0.51 42.18
C ILE A 1116 21.61 -0.20 41.99
N GLY A 1117 21.96 1.02 41.56
CA GLY A 1117 23.35 1.48 41.41
C GLY A 1117 24.13 0.82 40.27
N LYS A 1118 23.45 0.29 39.25
CA LYS A 1118 24.07 -0.33 38.07
C LYS A 1118 23.96 0.56 36.83
N ASN A 1119 24.85 0.35 35.87
CA ASN A 1119 24.78 1.00 34.57
C ASN A 1119 23.48 0.60 33.85
N PRO A 1120 22.64 1.55 33.41
CA PRO A 1120 21.43 1.26 32.63
C PRO A 1120 21.73 0.65 31.27
N PHE A 1121 22.87 0.95 30.65
CA PHE A 1121 23.24 0.46 29.33
C PHE A 1121 23.99 -0.88 29.42
N GLN A 1122 23.51 -1.86 28.65
CA GLN A 1122 24.08 -3.20 28.52
C GLN A 1122 24.25 -3.51 27.04
N LEU A 1123 25.51 -3.67 26.60
CA LEU A 1123 25.83 -4.12 25.26
C LEU A 1123 25.81 -5.66 25.23
N ASP A 1124 24.77 -6.24 24.62
CA ASP A 1124 24.48 -7.68 24.65
C ASP A 1124 25.08 -8.45 23.45
N SER A 1125 25.62 -7.73 22.46
CA SER A 1125 26.31 -8.31 21.30
C SER A 1125 27.84 -8.33 21.47
N PRO A 1126 28.54 -9.35 20.94
CA PRO A 1126 30.00 -9.40 20.98
C PRO A 1126 30.62 -8.33 20.07
N LYS A 1127 31.96 -8.17 20.18
CA LYS A 1127 32.72 -7.30 19.27
C LYS A 1127 32.58 -7.77 17.82
N PRO A 1128 32.63 -6.85 16.84
CA PRO A 1128 32.55 -7.21 15.42
C PRO A 1128 33.61 -8.27 15.07
N SER A 1129 33.17 -9.37 14.46
CA SER A 1129 33.99 -10.54 14.10
C SER A 1129 34.21 -10.68 12.59
N ILE A 1130 33.40 -9.99 11.77
CA ILE A 1130 33.51 -9.96 10.30
C ILE A 1130 33.53 -8.52 9.78
N PRO A 1131 34.10 -8.25 8.59
CA PRO A 1131 33.99 -6.94 7.96
C PRO A 1131 32.57 -6.68 7.42
N LEU A 1132 32.16 -5.41 7.40
CA LEU A 1132 30.88 -4.94 6.86
C LEU A 1132 30.67 -5.37 5.40
N LYS A 1133 31.75 -5.39 4.60
CA LYS A 1133 31.73 -5.80 3.19
C LYS A 1133 31.19 -7.23 3.00
N GLN A 1134 31.39 -8.13 3.97
CA GLN A 1134 30.85 -9.49 3.93
C GLN A 1134 29.33 -9.51 4.10
N TYR A 1135 28.78 -8.71 5.02
CA TYR A 1135 27.33 -8.51 5.17
C TYR A 1135 26.73 -7.84 3.92
N ALA A 1136 27.33 -6.73 3.48
CA ALA A 1136 26.86 -5.93 2.35
C ALA A 1136 26.88 -6.70 1.02
N GLY A 1137 27.85 -7.61 0.84
CA GLY A 1137 27.98 -8.44 -0.36
C GLY A 1137 26.79 -9.35 -0.65
N ASN A 1138 25.94 -9.64 0.35
CA ASN A 1138 24.75 -10.46 0.19
C ASN A 1138 23.53 -9.68 -0.32
N GLU A 1139 23.60 -8.34 -0.36
CA GLU A 1139 22.46 -7.47 -0.63
C GLU A 1139 22.63 -6.71 -1.95
N ILE A 1140 21.59 -6.73 -2.80
CA ILE A 1140 21.62 -6.02 -4.09
C ILE A 1140 21.74 -4.51 -3.88
N ARG A 1141 21.20 -3.94 -2.79
CA ARG A 1141 21.28 -2.50 -2.49
C ARG A 1141 22.72 -1.97 -2.37
N TYR A 1142 23.71 -2.82 -2.06
CA TYR A 1142 25.13 -2.42 -2.10
C TYR A 1142 25.82 -2.87 -3.40
N ARG A 1143 25.52 -4.09 -3.88
CA ARG A 1143 26.14 -4.63 -5.11
C ARG A 1143 25.82 -3.81 -6.36
N ASN A 1144 24.63 -3.18 -6.42
CA ASN A 1144 24.25 -2.33 -7.53
C ASN A 1144 25.21 -1.13 -7.67
N LEU A 1145 25.57 -0.49 -6.56
CA LEU A 1145 26.53 0.61 -6.56
C LEU A 1145 27.90 0.14 -7.05
N ALA A 1146 28.39 -0.97 -6.52
CA ALA A 1146 29.67 -1.57 -6.92
C ALA A 1146 29.74 -1.95 -8.40
N ARG A 1147 28.60 -2.29 -9.03
CA ARG A 1147 28.54 -2.58 -10.47
C ARG A 1147 28.56 -1.33 -11.34
N VAL A 1148 27.89 -0.26 -10.91
CA VAL A 1148 27.72 0.97 -11.72
C VAL A 1148 28.86 1.96 -11.49
N ARG A 1149 29.37 2.06 -10.26
CA ARG A 1149 30.42 3.02 -9.82
C ARG A 1149 31.44 2.30 -8.92
N PRO A 1150 32.29 1.40 -9.46
CA PRO A 1150 33.12 0.49 -8.65
C PRO A 1150 34.09 1.21 -7.71
N ASN A 1151 34.80 2.24 -8.18
CA ASN A 1151 35.78 2.97 -7.36
C ASN A 1151 35.10 3.70 -6.19
N GLU A 1152 34.01 4.42 -6.47
CA GLU A 1152 33.26 5.15 -5.45
C GLU A 1152 32.59 4.20 -4.46
N ALA A 1153 32.10 3.04 -4.93
CA ALA A 1153 31.52 2.03 -4.05
C ALA A 1153 32.53 1.48 -3.04
N GLU A 1154 33.81 1.34 -3.42
CA GLU A 1154 34.88 0.90 -2.53
C GLU A 1154 35.18 1.97 -1.47
N GLU A 1155 35.34 3.24 -1.87
CA GLU A 1155 35.54 4.36 -0.95
C GLU A 1155 34.37 4.51 0.04
N ILE A 1156 33.13 4.44 -0.46
CA ILE A 1156 31.91 4.49 0.34
C ILE A 1156 31.83 3.32 1.32
N MET A 1157 32.24 2.12 0.91
CA MET A 1157 32.23 0.93 1.79
C MET A 1157 33.27 1.07 2.90
N ASP A 1158 34.45 1.62 2.63
CA ASP A 1158 35.47 1.90 3.64
C ASP A 1158 34.97 2.94 4.65
N MET A 1159 34.33 4.02 4.17
CA MET A 1159 33.70 5.02 5.03
C MET A 1159 32.59 4.39 5.90
N ALA A 1160 31.75 3.54 5.31
CA ALA A 1160 30.68 2.84 6.03
C ALA A 1160 31.27 1.91 7.12
N GLN A 1161 32.35 1.19 6.82
CA GLN A 1161 33.05 0.35 7.78
C GLN A 1161 33.58 1.17 8.97
N GLN A 1162 34.17 2.34 8.72
CA GLN A 1162 34.64 3.23 9.79
C GLN A 1162 33.48 3.80 10.62
N ALA A 1163 32.37 4.16 9.98
CA ALA A 1163 31.17 4.64 10.68
C ALA A 1163 30.59 3.58 11.62
N VAL A 1164 30.49 2.32 11.17
CA VAL A 1164 30.05 1.18 11.98
C VAL A 1164 30.97 0.94 13.18
N LEU A 1165 32.29 0.92 12.97
CA LEU A 1165 33.25 0.72 14.06
C LEU A 1165 33.22 1.88 15.08
N ARG A 1166 33.04 3.12 14.61
CA ARG A 1166 32.90 4.29 15.49
C ARG A 1166 31.64 4.19 16.35
N LYS A 1167 30.49 3.84 15.75
CA LYS A 1167 29.23 3.64 16.46
C LYS A 1167 29.36 2.51 17.51
N TYR A 1168 29.96 1.38 17.14
CA TYR A 1168 30.19 0.30 18.09
C TYR A 1168 31.06 0.74 19.29
N LYS A 1169 32.17 1.45 19.04
CA LYS A 1169 33.03 1.99 20.10
C LYS A 1169 32.28 2.96 21.03
N GLN A 1170 31.34 3.75 20.50
CA GLN A 1170 30.51 4.63 21.31
C GLN A 1170 29.62 3.84 22.28
N TYR A 1171 29.00 2.75 21.83
CA TYR A 1171 28.23 1.88 22.72
C TYR A 1171 29.10 1.11 23.71
N GLU A 1172 30.30 0.68 23.30
CA GLU A 1172 31.27 0.07 24.21
C GLU A 1172 31.65 1.05 25.34
N ALA A 1173 31.85 2.34 25.00
CA ALA A 1173 32.10 3.39 25.99
C ALA A 1173 30.91 3.58 26.95
N LEU A 1174 29.67 3.58 26.44
CA LEU A 1174 28.47 3.66 27.28
C LEU A 1174 28.33 2.46 28.23
N ALA A 1175 28.65 1.25 27.77
CA ALA A 1175 28.62 0.05 28.59
C ALA A 1175 29.72 0.04 29.67
N ALA A 1176 30.82 0.77 29.46
CA ALA A 1176 31.96 0.84 30.37
C ALA A 1176 31.78 1.86 31.52
N ILE A 1177 30.76 2.74 31.47
CA ILE A 1177 30.49 3.72 32.53
C ILE A 1177 30.18 2.99 33.85
N GLU A 1178 30.83 3.39 34.95
CA GLU A 1178 30.53 2.83 36.27
C GLU A 1178 29.13 3.26 36.74
N GLY A 1179 28.42 2.36 37.42
CA GLY A 1179 27.03 2.62 37.87
C GLY A 1179 26.89 3.82 38.83
N SER A 1180 27.96 4.19 39.53
CA SER A 1180 28.07 5.39 40.37
C SER A 1180 28.10 6.69 39.57
N GLU A 1181 28.73 6.68 38.40
CA GLU A 1181 28.87 7.84 37.49
C GLU A 1181 27.67 7.98 36.53
N ALA A 1182 26.95 6.87 36.28
CA ALA A 1182 25.77 6.83 35.41
C ALA A 1182 24.46 7.38 36.05
N ASN A 1183 24.54 7.93 37.27
CA ASN A 1183 23.40 8.45 38.04
C ASN A 1183 23.35 9.99 38.00
N PRO A 1184 22.62 10.62 37.06
CA PRO A 1184 22.25 12.02 37.23
C PRO A 1184 21.30 12.18 38.42
N VAL A 1185 21.34 13.34 39.08
CA VAL A 1185 20.41 13.72 40.14
C VAL A 1185 18.97 13.50 39.64
N VAL A 1186 18.25 12.55 40.24
CA VAL A 1186 16.87 12.24 39.86
C VAL A 1186 15.98 13.45 40.17
N PHE A 1187 15.69 14.28 39.17
CA PHE A 1187 14.72 15.35 39.30
C PHE A 1187 13.30 14.77 39.30
N GLY A 1188 12.78 14.53 40.52
CA GLY A 1188 11.36 14.63 40.84
C GLY A 1188 10.36 13.92 39.93
N LEU A 1189 10.35 12.58 39.92
CA LEU A 1189 9.13 11.83 39.66
C LEU A 1189 8.49 11.47 41.01
N LYS A 1190 7.59 12.33 41.50
CA LYS A 1190 6.58 11.89 42.46
C LYS A 1190 5.72 10.87 41.72
N THR A 1191 5.92 9.60 42.03
CA THR A 1191 4.97 8.52 41.74
C THR A 1191 3.57 9.00 42.11
N ARG A 1192 2.66 9.07 41.13
CA ARG A 1192 1.23 9.23 41.37
C ARG A 1192 0.57 7.87 41.38
#